data_AF-A0A8J3MHW2-F1
#
_entry.id   AF-A0A8J3MHW2-F1
#
_cell.length_a   1.000
_cell.length_b   1.000
_cell.length_c   1.000
_cell.angle_alpha   90.00
_cell.angle_beta   90.00
_cell.angle_gamma   90.00
#
_symmetry.space_group_name_H-M   'P 1'
#
loop_
_entity.id
_entity.type
_entity.pdbx_description
1 polymer ?
#
loop_
_entity_poly.entity_id
_entity_poly.type
_entity_poly.pdbx_seq_one_letter_code
_entity_poly.pdbx_strand_id
1 'polypeptide(L)'
;MGAVGAVLASAVLFIGAAGAAPAQARALAPQAPVITEPDAEGKLVSGADVHMETRPMQNNDAGDTHLCTDWEIWTENPSSGERVWFAGCVSGVGRVHVHLGDGVFEHSFADRRDLAPDRTYTLRVRHRDTAGAWGPYATRRFRTDVEKKPLPGAPDWKVSQPGYVVEEVGDDMKLPVNIAMVPGWNGDPTKPLFYVTELYGRIKVFTGDFKKSTYADDLLDFDPSAQFPGTGEMGLTGIVVDPKSGDVFASMITKDDGDLLPKIVRFHSTDGGLTAATKTTVIKMDDEEQSASHQISNLTIGPDGKLYVHLGDGFDASTAKDLDSFRGKVLRMNLDGTAPADNPFYDAKKPDKARSYVWAYGFRNPFGGAWRATDGQHYEVENGPSSNDRFARVTKGADYHWSGGSSGLTKNALYNWKTTQGPVNVAFTEPDVFHAAGFPQDKYGHAFVTLSGPTWASGPQSRGKRIVEFEFDKDGSVEDPKTLIQYTGSGKTSVAGLAPGPDGLYFTGLYPKSGDATDSGAKIYRVRYVQKASSAPVTVYSDSAFRGDSAKLGTGITDGTGTGFGGVKDDSVSSLKVAGGYRAVVCAGGTAAPTGLGTCRYFGPGEHPALDVLNDQASLIAVFSNPEAGRGVVGYRDADLGDVAQTLGTGMYESVAGELDGGDSAPINALKANPGYRAIACDKDRTGGAALGTCRIFDSGTYKDLGDLAGKISLVGVVGPPVTAFAQAGAKGDEQSFEPGVYEGSRGELKGVGDNAVTTLRVEPGFHAVACANDGSTGAGTATLGRCRSFPAGEHNLAGTDLDDAVSLLAVYAGPGTGEGAKAYQDRDLQGSSSTYGSGLYEAALDQLGKVGNDKATSLRVTPGWRAVGCEQSSGKNTVVDLGLCRYFGPGDYPFVGADLNDKISMLAVGPRPQVAAKG
;
A
#
# COMPACT_ATOMS: atom_id res chain seq x y z
N MET A 1 63.58 64.90 -22.94
CA MET A 1 63.84 66.00 -21.98
C MET A 1 63.07 65.61 -20.73
N GLY A 2 63.64 64.93 -19.73
CA GLY A 2 64.73 65.39 -18.87
C GLY A 2 64.21 66.53 -18.01
N ALA A 3 64.18 66.52 -16.68
CA ALA A 3 64.53 65.58 -15.63
C ALA A 3 64.04 66.24 -14.31
N VAL A 4 64.01 65.49 -13.21
CA VAL A 4 64.26 66.01 -11.82
C VAL A 4 63.16 66.93 -11.26
N GLY A 5 62.74 66.87 -10.01
CA GLY A 5 63.23 66.21 -8.81
C GLY A 5 62.41 66.75 -7.64
N ALA A 6 62.28 65.93 -6.62
CA ALA A 6 61.53 66.15 -5.39
C ALA A 6 61.91 67.44 -4.64
N VAL A 7 61.07 67.85 -3.66
CA VAL A 7 61.46 67.99 -2.24
C VAL A 7 60.29 68.51 -1.35
N LEU A 8 60.10 67.79 -0.23
CA LEU A 8 59.56 68.13 1.12
C LEU A 8 58.13 68.69 1.25
N ALA A 9 57.15 67.94 1.78
CA ALA A 9 56.94 67.48 3.17
C ALA A 9 56.27 68.52 4.09
N SER A 10 55.05 68.21 4.53
CA SER A 10 54.71 68.13 5.97
C SER A 10 53.28 67.58 6.15
N ALA A 11 53.18 66.60 7.04
CA ALA A 11 51.98 65.86 7.39
C ALA A 11 51.06 66.65 8.34
N VAL A 12 49.75 66.41 8.29
CA VAL A 12 48.88 66.09 9.45
C VAL A 12 47.66 65.27 8.95
N LEU A 13 47.30 64.27 9.75
CA LEU A 13 46.32 63.19 9.54
C LEU A 13 44.83 63.59 9.63
N PHE A 14 44.04 62.89 8.79
CA PHE A 14 42.65 62.38 8.87
C PHE A 14 41.48 63.25 9.40
N ILE A 15 40.37 63.24 8.66
CA ILE A 15 39.15 62.45 8.94
C ILE A 15 38.43 62.17 7.61
N GLY A 16 37.95 60.95 7.42
CA GLY A 16 37.37 60.45 6.17
C GLY A 16 35.92 60.86 5.91
N ALA A 17 35.55 60.84 4.63
CA ALA A 17 34.18 60.77 4.14
C ALA A 17 34.12 59.73 3.01
N ALA A 18 33.11 58.87 3.08
CA ALA A 18 32.90 57.69 2.24
C ALA A 18 32.60 58.05 0.77
N GLY A 19 33.24 57.33 -0.16
CA GLY A 19 32.88 57.29 -1.58
C GLY A 19 32.03 56.07 -1.90
N ALA A 20 30.95 56.29 -2.64
CA ALA A 20 30.00 55.26 -3.09
C ALA A 20 30.63 54.29 -4.13
N ALA A 21 30.27 53.02 -4.06
CA ALA A 21 30.62 51.96 -5.03
C ALA A 21 29.52 51.78 -6.09
N PRO A 22 29.84 51.24 -7.30
CA PRO A 22 28.95 51.24 -8.46
C PRO A 22 27.91 50.10 -8.44
N ALA A 23 26.82 50.28 -9.19
CA ALA A 23 25.70 49.34 -9.31
C ALA A 23 26.09 48.01 -9.99
N GLN A 24 25.67 46.88 -9.40
CA GLN A 24 25.83 45.52 -9.93
C GLN A 24 24.98 45.29 -11.19
N ALA A 25 25.53 44.58 -12.18
CA ALA A 25 24.81 44.08 -13.35
C ALA A 25 23.74 43.05 -12.92
N ARG A 26 22.52 43.15 -13.47
CA ARG A 26 21.43 42.20 -13.22
C ARG A 26 21.74 40.85 -13.89
N ALA A 27 21.67 39.75 -13.13
CA ALA A 27 21.74 38.37 -13.63
C ALA A 27 20.59 38.07 -14.62
N LEU A 28 20.85 37.30 -15.68
CA LEU A 28 19.87 36.90 -16.68
C LEU A 28 19.14 35.62 -16.24
N ALA A 29 17.82 35.58 -16.43
CA ALA A 29 17.00 34.42 -16.07
C ALA A 29 17.32 33.19 -16.95
N PRO A 30 17.12 31.95 -16.44
CA PRO A 30 17.36 30.72 -17.19
C PRO A 30 16.37 30.57 -18.36
N GLN A 31 16.73 29.77 -19.37
CA GLN A 31 15.86 29.49 -20.51
C GLN A 31 14.64 28.63 -20.12
N ALA A 32 13.62 28.59 -20.99
CA ALA A 32 12.48 27.68 -20.79
C ALA A 32 12.96 26.22 -20.76
N PRO A 33 12.47 25.38 -19.83
CA PRO A 33 12.83 23.97 -19.79
C PRO A 33 12.47 23.23 -21.09
N VAL A 34 13.29 22.26 -21.49
CA VAL A 34 12.92 21.32 -22.56
C VAL A 34 12.28 20.10 -21.91
N ILE A 35 10.96 19.97 -22.00
CA ILE A 35 10.20 18.81 -21.50
C ILE A 35 10.57 17.57 -22.31
N THR A 36 11.14 16.57 -21.66
CA THR A 36 11.45 15.24 -22.22
C THR A 36 10.36 14.23 -21.93
N GLU A 37 9.61 14.39 -20.84
CA GLU A 37 8.41 13.61 -20.54
C GLU A 37 7.28 14.51 -20.01
N PRO A 38 6.05 14.43 -20.56
CA PRO A 38 5.66 13.58 -21.68
C PRO A 38 6.37 13.92 -23.00
N ASP A 39 6.90 12.90 -23.67
CA ASP A 39 7.78 13.02 -24.86
C ASP A 39 7.12 13.68 -26.09
N ALA A 40 5.81 13.49 -26.28
CA ALA A 40 5.02 14.01 -27.40
C ALA A 40 3.80 14.83 -26.92
N GLU A 41 3.38 15.80 -27.74
CA GLU A 41 2.16 16.58 -27.47
C GLU A 41 0.93 15.65 -27.54
N GLY A 42 0.09 15.68 -26.50
CA GLY A 42 -1.09 14.83 -26.38
C GLY A 42 -0.79 13.37 -25.98
N LYS A 43 0.42 13.08 -25.49
CA LYS A 43 0.82 11.75 -25.02
C LYS A 43 -0.16 11.23 -23.97
N LEU A 44 -0.55 9.97 -24.09
CA LEU A 44 -1.38 9.27 -23.11
C LEU A 44 -0.50 8.78 -21.97
N VAL A 45 -0.93 9.01 -20.73
CA VAL A 45 -0.21 8.71 -19.49
C VAL A 45 -1.20 8.18 -18.45
N SER A 46 -0.71 7.54 -17.39
CA SER A 46 -1.58 7.22 -16.26
C SER A 46 -1.91 8.46 -15.46
N GLY A 47 -3.18 8.60 -15.09
CA GLY A 47 -3.65 9.58 -14.13
C GLY A 47 -3.21 9.24 -12.72
N ALA A 48 -2.90 7.97 -12.42
CA ALA A 48 -2.35 7.57 -11.12
C ALA A 48 -0.82 7.76 -11.03
N ASP A 49 -0.15 7.76 -12.18
CA ASP A 49 1.32 7.85 -12.26
C ASP A 49 1.77 8.63 -13.51
N VAL A 50 1.79 9.96 -13.40
CA VAL A 50 2.29 10.85 -14.47
C VAL A 50 3.78 11.09 -14.26
N HIS A 51 4.59 10.47 -15.11
CA HIS A 51 6.02 10.73 -15.20
C HIS A 51 6.28 12.08 -15.92
N MET A 52 6.95 13.02 -15.25
CA MET A 52 7.22 14.38 -15.76
C MET A 52 8.71 14.68 -15.70
N GLU A 53 9.31 14.98 -16.85
CA GLU A 53 10.76 15.16 -16.95
C GLU A 53 11.15 16.32 -17.88
N THR A 54 12.25 16.99 -17.56
CA THR A 54 12.90 18.01 -18.37
C THR A 54 14.38 17.74 -18.51
N ARG A 55 15.02 18.23 -19.58
CA ARG A 55 16.48 18.31 -19.61
C ARG A 55 17.03 19.19 -18.48
N PRO A 56 18.28 18.97 -18.04
CA PRO A 56 18.95 19.88 -17.12
C PRO A 56 18.91 21.34 -17.58
N MET A 57 18.79 22.26 -16.62
CA MET A 57 18.69 23.70 -16.87
C MET A 57 19.81 24.20 -17.80
N GLN A 58 19.43 24.86 -18.89
CA GLN A 58 20.36 25.53 -19.79
C GLN A 58 20.47 27.00 -19.39
N ASN A 59 21.67 27.43 -18.98
CA ASN A 59 21.94 28.80 -18.53
C ASN A 59 22.89 29.53 -19.50
N ASN A 60 22.67 30.83 -19.66
CA ASN A 60 23.50 31.72 -20.49
C ASN A 60 24.60 32.43 -19.67
N ASP A 61 24.54 32.39 -18.32
CA ASP A 61 25.48 33.06 -17.42
C ASP A 61 26.44 32.08 -16.72
N ALA A 62 27.71 32.46 -16.60
CA ALA A 62 28.77 31.64 -15.99
C ALA A 62 28.74 31.75 -14.45
N GLY A 63 28.23 30.70 -13.78
CA GLY A 63 28.31 30.56 -12.31
C GLY A 63 27.01 30.16 -11.63
N ASP A 64 25.87 30.34 -12.31
CA ASP A 64 24.56 29.99 -11.77
C ASP A 64 24.14 28.56 -12.13
N THR A 65 23.68 27.83 -11.12
CA THR A 65 23.27 26.42 -11.24
C THR A 65 21.78 26.25 -10.97
N HIS A 66 21.24 25.08 -11.32
CA HIS A 66 19.81 24.79 -11.20
C HIS A 66 19.41 24.69 -9.73
N LEU A 67 18.72 25.69 -9.19
CA LEU A 67 18.30 25.73 -7.79
C LEU A 67 17.10 24.82 -7.55
N CYS A 68 16.02 25.02 -8.31
CA CYS A 68 14.79 24.24 -8.19
C CYS A 68 13.89 24.34 -9.43
N THR A 69 12.81 23.57 -9.48
CA THR A 69 11.81 23.60 -10.57
C THR A 69 10.39 23.67 -10.02
N ASP A 70 9.56 24.53 -10.63
CA ASP A 70 8.11 24.48 -10.44
C ASP A 70 7.49 23.56 -11.49
N TRP A 71 6.63 22.64 -11.04
CA TRP A 71 5.85 21.75 -11.88
C TRP A 71 4.36 21.94 -11.62
N GLU A 72 3.57 22.10 -12.66
CA GLU A 72 2.13 22.35 -12.61
C GLU A 72 1.41 21.43 -13.60
N ILE A 73 0.23 20.93 -13.23
CA ILE A 73 -0.70 20.27 -14.16
C ILE A 73 -2.03 21.02 -14.16
N TRP A 74 -2.56 21.30 -15.34
CA TRP A 74 -3.80 22.05 -15.56
C TRP A 74 -4.83 21.24 -16.33
N THR A 75 -6.13 21.38 -16.03
CA THR A 75 -7.24 20.67 -16.73
C THR A 75 -7.36 20.98 -18.22
N GLU A 76 -6.81 22.11 -18.67
CA GLU A 76 -6.76 22.54 -20.06
C GLU A 76 -5.53 23.43 -20.26
N ASN A 77 -5.60 24.48 -21.08
CA ASN A 77 -4.56 25.49 -21.20
C ASN A 77 -4.54 26.37 -19.92
N PRO A 78 -3.37 26.72 -19.34
CA PRO A 78 -3.28 27.58 -18.15
C PRO A 78 -4.01 28.94 -18.20
N SER A 79 -4.43 29.40 -19.39
CA SER A 79 -5.24 30.61 -19.56
C SER A 79 -6.76 30.40 -19.40
N SER A 80 -7.25 29.15 -19.51
CA SER A 80 -8.69 28.82 -19.48
C SER A 80 -9.03 27.68 -18.51
N GLY A 81 -8.04 26.87 -18.14
CA GLY A 81 -8.19 25.74 -17.23
C GLY A 81 -7.86 26.09 -15.78
N GLU A 82 -7.96 25.06 -14.94
CA GLU A 82 -7.72 25.10 -13.49
C GLU A 82 -6.46 24.30 -13.18
N ARG A 83 -5.61 24.78 -12.26
CA ARG A 83 -4.43 24.04 -11.82
C ARG A 83 -4.84 22.95 -10.85
N VAL A 84 -4.63 21.71 -11.21
CA VAL A 84 -5.14 20.56 -10.45
C VAL A 84 -4.05 19.82 -9.71
N TRP A 85 -2.80 20.10 -10.00
CA TRP A 85 -1.66 19.55 -9.28
C TRP A 85 -0.46 20.51 -9.35
N PHE A 86 0.28 20.62 -8.26
CA PHE A 86 1.42 21.51 -8.16
C PHE A 86 2.53 20.93 -7.28
N ALA A 87 3.77 20.98 -7.77
CA ALA A 87 4.98 20.74 -7.00
C ALA A 87 5.90 21.96 -7.15
N GLY A 88 5.97 22.79 -6.12
CA GLY A 88 6.68 24.07 -6.15
C GLY A 88 8.14 23.96 -5.70
N CYS A 89 9.05 24.57 -6.46
CA CYS A 89 10.49 24.66 -6.19
C CYS A 89 11.10 23.33 -5.71
N VAL A 90 10.86 22.27 -6.46
CA VAL A 90 11.40 20.92 -6.22
C VAL A 90 12.92 20.92 -6.45
N SER A 91 13.67 20.38 -5.49
CA SER A 91 15.14 20.31 -5.49
C SER A 91 15.65 18.86 -5.63
N GLY A 92 16.95 18.60 -5.48
CA GLY A 92 17.49 17.24 -5.63
C GLY A 92 17.36 16.69 -7.06
N VAL A 93 17.08 15.39 -7.21
CA VAL A 93 16.76 14.75 -8.51
C VAL A 93 15.42 15.26 -9.08
N GLY A 94 14.52 15.69 -8.19
CA GLY A 94 13.23 16.34 -8.46
C GLY A 94 13.29 17.62 -9.31
N ARG A 95 14.50 18.19 -9.47
CA ARG A 95 14.74 19.36 -10.33
C ARG A 95 14.44 19.09 -11.79
N VAL A 96 14.66 17.86 -12.23
CA VAL A 96 14.50 17.48 -13.64
C VAL A 96 13.47 16.39 -13.85
N HIS A 97 12.98 15.76 -12.79
CA HIS A 97 12.13 14.58 -12.86
C HIS A 97 11.19 14.53 -11.65
N VAL A 98 9.86 14.48 -11.84
CA VAL A 98 8.87 14.30 -10.77
C VAL A 98 7.72 13.38 -11.18
N HIS A 99 7.03 12.81 -10.20
CA HIS A 99 5.77 12.07 -10.33
C HIS A 99 4.65 12.79 -9.57
N LEU A 100 3.40 12.35 -9.75
CA LEU A 100 2.24 12.94 -9.05
C LEU A 100 2.35 12.86 -7.51
N GLY A 101 3.07 11.87 -6.98
CA GLY A 101 3.33 11.75 -5.54
C GLY A 101 4.23 12.86 -4.97
N ASP A 102 4.99 13.56 -5.81
CA ASP A 102 5.95 14.60 -5.39
C ASP A 102 5.29 15.99 -5.22
N GLY A 103 4.00 16.09 -5.53
CA GLY A 103 3.24 17.33 -5.48
C GLY A 103 1.87 17.13 -4.84
N VAL A 104 1.09 18.21 -4.83
CA VAL A 104 -0.21 18.24 -4.17
C VAL A 104 -1.27 18.45 -5.23
N PHE A 105 -2.33 17.62 -5.21
CA PHE A 105 -3.51 17.90 -6.00
C PHE A 105 -4.27 19.09 -5.41
N GLU A 106 -4.72 20.00 -6.27
CA GLU A 106 -5.31 21.28 -5.88
C GLU A 106 -6.71 21.43 -6.50
N HIS A 107 -7.49 22.33 -5.92
CA HIS A 107 -8.82 22.73 -6.38
C HIS A 107 -9.79 21.57 -6.63
N SER A 108 -10.37 21.42 -7.83
CA SER A 108 -11.31 20.33 -8.17
C SER A 108 -10.73 18.92 -8.04
N PHE A 109 -9.41 18.81 -7.82
CA PHE A 109 -8.70 17.56 -7.60
C PHE A 109 -8.15 17.39 -6.18
N ALA A 110 -8.42 18.32 -5.26
CA ALA A 110 -7.76 18.35 -3.94
C ALA A 110 -7.86 17.05 -3.13
N ASP A 111 -8.93 16.27 -3.29
CA ASP A 111 -9.16 15.00 -2.58
C ASP A 111 -8.76 13.76 -3.39
N ARG A 112 -8.07 13.97 -4.51
CA ARG A 112 -7.66 12.92 -5.43
C ARG A 112 -6.20 12.55 -5.18
N ARG A 113 -5.86 11.31 -5.53
CA ARG A 113 -4.47 10.85 -5.62
C ARG A 113 -4.03 10.60 -7.07
N ASP A 114 -4.94 10.86 -8.00
CA ASP A 114 -4.81 10.66 -9.42
C ASP A 114 -5.51 11.78 -10.19
N LEU A 115 -5.01 12.09 -11.37
CA LEU A 115 -5.72 12.95 -12.32
C LEU A 115 -6.96 12.23 -12.83
N ALA A 116 -7.99 13.00 -13.18
CA ALA A 116 -9.24 12.40 -13.59
C ALA A 116 -9.02 11.74 -14.92
N PRO A 117 -9.53 10.52 -15.03
CA PRO A 117 -9.34 9.75 -16.21
C PRO A 117 -10.08 10.30 -17.43
N ASP A 118 -9.60 9.96 -18.61
CA ASP A 118 -10.10 10.27 -19.94
C ASP A 118 -10.16 11.77 -20.20
N ARG A 119 -9.22 12.51 -19.60
CA ARG A 119 -9.14 13.97 -19.72
C ARG A 119 -7.77 14.38 -20.25
N THR A 120 -7.77 15.47 -21.00
CA THR A 120 -6.53 16.13 -21.42
C THR A 120 -6.09 17.09 -20.31
N TYR A 121 -4.80 17.15 -20.04
CA TYR A 121 -4.18 18.10 -19.12
C TYR A 121 -2.99 18.79 -19.79
N THR A 122 -2.52 19.89 -19.21
CA THR A 122 -1.29 20.58 -19.61
C THR A 122 -0.29 20.54 -18.47
N LEU A 123 0.85 19.87 -18.68
CA LEU A 123 2.05 20.03 -17.87
C LEU A 123 2.64 21.41 -18.15
N ARG A 124 3.00 22.13 -17.10
CA ARG A 124 3.68 23.41 -17.17
C ARG A 124 4.85 23.45 -16.18
N VAL A 125 6.03 23.80 -16.65
CA VAL A 125 7.28 23.69 -15.89
C VAL A 125 8.18 24.90 -16.09
N ARG A 126 8.87 25.37 -15.04
CA ARG A 126 9.92 26.40 -15.14
C ARG A 126 11.05 26.15 -14.15
N HIS A 127 12.27 26.51 -14.52
CA HIS A 127 13.44 26.41 -13.64
C HIS A 127 13.71 27.71 -12.90
N ARG A 128 14.31 27.57 -11.72
CA ARG A 128 14.92 28.66 -10.95
C ARG A 128 16.41 28.43 -10.84
N ASP A 129 17.18 29.50 -10.99
CA ASP A 129 18.63 29.47 -10.77
C ASP A 129 19.03 29.82 -9.32
N THR A 130 20.31 29.65 -9.01
CA THR A 130 20.89 29.98 -7.69
C THR A 130 20.96 31.48 -7.39
N ALA A 131 20.86 32.35 -8.40
CA ALA A 131 20.68 33.79 -8.21
C ALA A 131 19.24 34.15 -7.81
N GLY A 132 18.32 33.19 -7.87
CA GLY A 132 16.94 33.30 -7.46
C GLY A 132 15.99 33.75 -8.58
N ALA A 133 16.47 33.88 -9.82
CA ALA A 133 15.68 34.26 -10.98
C ALA A 133 14.91 33.06 -11.56
N TRP A 134 13.67 33.32 -11.97
CA TRP A 134 12.79 32.34 -12.60
C TRP A 134 12.84 32.45 -14.11
N GLY A 135 13.05 31.32 -14.78
CA GLY A 135 12.91 31.21 -16.23
C GLY A 135 11.44 31.24 -16.69
N PRO A 136 11.20 31.41 -17.99
CA PRO A 136 9.87 31.28 -18.57
C PRO A 136 9.36 29.83 -18.45
N TYR A 137 8.04 29.67 -18.46
CA TYR A 137 7.41 28.36 -18.45
C TYR A 137 7.49 27.68 -19.82
N ALA A 138 7.76 26.37 -19.80
CA ALA A 138 7.47 25.46 -20.89
C ALA A 138 6.15 24.73 -20.61
N THR A 139 5.46 24.28 -21.66
CA THR A 139 4.20 23.54 -21.54
C THR A 139 4.16 22.32 -22.44
N ARG A 140 3.47 21.27 -22.03
CA ARG A 140 3.21 20.06 -22.80
C ARG A 140 1.81 19.54 -22.50
N ARG A 141 0.97 19.31 -23.50
CA ARG A 141 -0.32 18.63 -23.26
C ARG A 141 -0.14 17.12 -23.19
N PHE A 142 -0.95 16.46 -22.37
CA PHE A 142 -1.03 15.01 -22.25
C PHE A 142 -2.48 14.60 -21.93
N ARG A 143 -2.83 13.31 -22.03
CA ARG A 143 -4.16 12.77 -21.70
C ARG A 143 -4.03 11.62 -20.70
N THR A 144 -4.98 11.47 -19.77
CA THR A 144 -5.00 10.39 -18.75
C THR A 144 -5.81 9.16 -19.19
N ASP A 145 -5.57 7.99 -18.57
CA ASP A 145 -6.34 6.72 -18.71
C ASP A 145 -7.81 6.93 -18.57
N VAL A 146 -8.67 5.95 -18.89
CA VAL A 146 -10.02 5.90 -18.34
C VAL A 146 -10.02 5.26 -16.92
N GLU A 147 -10.86 5.74 -15.97
CA GLU A 147 -11.04 5.13 -14.62
C GLU A 147 -11.46 3.71 -14.92
N LYS A 148 -10.78 2.72 -14.33
CA LYS A 148 -11.34 1.38 -14.36
C LYS A 148 -12.62 1.43 -13.53
N LYS A 149 -13.75 1.57 -14.22
CA LYS A 149 -15.09 1.13 -13.76
C LYS A 149 -14.92 -0.05 -12.81
N PRO A 150 -15.68 -0.14 -11.70
CA PRO A 150 -15.74 -1.37 -10.91
C PRO A 150 -15.89 -2.54 -11.87
N LEU A 151 -14.87 -3.40 -11.89
CA LEU A 151 -14.83 -4.49 -12.85
C LEU A 151 -15.97 -5.45 -12.52
N PRO A 152 -16.50 -6.16 -13.53
CA PRO A 152 -17.48 -7.20 -13.26
C PRO A 152 -16.94 -8.18 -12.21
N GLY A 153 -17.71 -8.44 -11.16
CA GLY A 153 -17.38 -9.50 -10.22
C GLY A 153 -17.46 -10.87 -10.91
N ALA A 154 -16.73 -11.85 -10.38
CA ALA A 154 -16.69 -13.19 -10.94
C ALA A 154 -17.46 -14.19 -10.05
N PRO A 155 -18.81 -14.26 -10.13
CA PRO A 155 -19.66 -15.00 -9.17
C PRO A 155 -19.45 -16.51 -9.20
N ASP A 156 -18.88 -17.04 -10.28
CA ASP A 156 -18.54 -18.47 -10.38
C ASP A 156 -17.27 -18.83 -9.59
N TRP A 157 -16.57 -17.86 -9.00
CA TRP A 157 -15.41 -18.07 -8.14
C TRP A 157 -15.72 -17.70 -6.69
N LYS A 158 -15.71 -18.71 -5.83
CA LYS A 158 -15.84 -18.53 -4.40
C LYS A 158 -14.49 -18.16 -3.78
N VAL A 159 -14.45 -16.98 -3.18
CA VAL A 159 -13.35 -16.59 -2.27
C VAL A 159 -13.45 -17.41 -0.99
N SER A 160 -12.36 -18.09 -0.63
CA SER A 160 -12.29 -18.97 0.55
C SER A 160 -11.55 -18.34 1.72
N GLN A 161 -10.73 -17.32 1.48
CA GLN A 161 -10.08 -16.52 2.52
C GLN A 161 -10.70 -15.11 2.61
N PRO A 162 -10.90 -14.56 3.81
CA PRO A 162 -11.51 -13.24 3.95
C PRO A 162 -10.64 -12.13 3.35
N GLY A 163 -11.28 -11.04 2.96
CA GLY A 163 -10.58 -9.84 2.49
C GLY A 163 -10.22 -9.84 1.00
N TYR A 164 -10.64 -10.83 0.22
CA TYR A 164 -10.41 -10.85 -1.23
C TYR A 164 -11.70 -10.74 -2.04
N VAL A 165 -11.58 -10.23 -3.27
CA VAL A 165 -12.58 -10.31 -4.33
C VAL A 165 -11.96 -10.89 -5.59
N VAL A 166 -12.80 -11.44 -6.46
CA VAL A 166 -12.41 -11.88 -7.80
C VAL A 166 -13.14 -11.02 -8.82
N GLU A 167 -12.36 -10.43 -9.71
CA GLU A 167 -12.82 -9.49 -10.72
C GLU A 167 -12.46 -10.00 -12.11
N GLU A 168 -13.33 -9.74 -13.10
CA GLU A 168 -13.07 -10.05 -14.50
C GLU A 168 -12.30 -8.90 -15.14
N VAL A 169 -11.12 -9.18 -15.69
CA VAL A 169 -10.25 -8.18 -16.33
C VAL A 169 -10.17 -8.36 -17.84
N GLY A 170 -10.70 -9.46 -18.38
CA GLY A 170 -10.72 -9.74 -19.80
C GLY A 170 -11.64 -10.90 -20.15
N ASP A 171 -12.14 -10.92 -21.38
CA ASP A 171 -13.05 -11.95 -21.88
C ASP A 171 -12.71 -12.36 -23.32
N ASP A 172 -13.54 -13.27 -23.86
CA ASP A 172 -13.46 -13.72 -25.25
C ASP A 172 -12.04 -14.22 -25.63
N MET A 173 -11.45 -14.98 -24.72
CA MET A 173 -10.20 -15.69 -24.91
C MET A 173 -10.47 -17.11 -25.41
N LYS A 174 -9.52 -17.70 -26.13
CA LYS A 174 -9.56 -19.08 -26.62
C LYS A 174 -8.36 -19.84 -26.06
N LEU A 175 -8.62 -20.76 -25.12
CA LEU A 175 -7.58 -21.57 -24.48
C LEU A 175 -6.40 -20.75 -23.91
N PRO A 176 -6.62 -19.71 -23.07
CA PRO A 176 -5.54 -18.96 -22.46
C PRO A 176 -4.80 -19.81 -21.42
N VAL A 177 -3.53 -20.14 -21.67
CA VAL A 177 -2.77 -21.11 -20.87
C VAL A 177 -1.69 -20.49 -19.99
N ASN A 178 -1.18 -19.31 -20.32
CA ASN A 178 -0.18 -18.62 -19.51
C ASN A 178 -0.29 -17.10 -19.62
N ILE A 179 0.25 -16.38 -18.64
CA ILE A 179 0.20 -14.92 -18.51
C ILE A 179 1.57 -14.39 -18.07
N ALA A 180 2.06 -13.35 -18.72
CA ALA A 180 3.28 -12.64 -18.32
C ALA A 180 3.00 -11.16 -18.13
N MET A 181 3.25 -10.65 -16.92
CA MET A 181 3.21 -9.23 -16.62
C MET A 181 4.40 -8.50 -17.23
N VAL A 182 4.20 -7.26 -17.63
CA VAL A 182 5.27 -6.36 -18.09
C VAL A 182 6.04 -5.86 -16.87
N PRO A 183 7.31 -6.25 -16.70
CA PRO A 183 8.10 -5.84 -15.53
C PRO A 183 8.24 -4.32 -15.48
N GLY A 184 8.14 -3.73 -14.28
CA GLY A 184 8.29 -2.29 -14.11
C GLY A 184 7.21 -1.45 -14.82
N TRP A 185 6.01 -2.00 -15.03
CA TRP A 185 4.89 -1.26 -15.61
C TRP A 185 4.63 0.03 -14.81
N ASN A 186 4.61 1.15 -15.53
CA ASN A 186 4.65 2.51 -14.99
C ASN A 186 3.27 3.14 -14.77
N GLY A 187 2.24 2.32 -14.58
CA GLY A 187 0.87 2.83 -14.51
C GLY A 187 0.20 3.10 -15.86
N ASP A 188 0.93 3.22 -16.99
CA ASP A 188 0.34 3.74 -18.23
C ASP A 188 -0.78 2.81 -18.76
N PRO A 189 -2.02 3.33 -18.83
CA PRO A 189 -3.21 2.60 -19.18
C PRO A 189 -3.26 2.09 -20.60
N THR A 190 -2.47 2.70 -21.48
CA THR A 190 -2.44 2.35 -22.89
C THR A 190 -1.20 1.61 -23.30
N LYS A 191 -0.29 1.42 -22.35
CA LYS A 191 0.81 0.51 -22.50
C LYS A 191 0.38 -0.90 -22.09
N PRO A 192 1.01 -1.92 -22.70
CA PRO A 192 0.86 -3.30 -22.28
C PRO A 192 1.06 -3.43 -20.76
N LEU A 193 0.09 -4.04 -20.09
CA LEU A 193 0.17 -4.48 -18.71
C LEU A 193 0.59 -5.95 -18.64
N PHE A 194 -0.01 -6.80 -19.47
CA PHE A 194 0.35 -8.20 -19.57
C PHE A 194 0.07 -8.80 -20.94
N TYR A 195 0.77 -9.90 -21.22
CA TYR A 195 0.56 -10.75 -22.38
C TYR A 195 -0.02 -12.10 -21.96
N VAL A 196 -0.84 -12.69 -22.82
CA VAL A 196 -1.48 -14.00 -22.59
C VAL A 196 -1.26 -14.90 -23.80
N THR A 197 -0.74 -16.10 -23.58
CA THR A 197 -0.67 -17.13 -24.63
C THR A 197 -2.00 -17.87 -24.73
N GLU A 198 -2.53 -17.92 -25.95
CA GLU A 198 -3.61 -18.82 -26.34
C GLU A 198 -2.99 -20.04 -27.01
N LEU A 199 -3.37 -21.23 -26.52
CA LEU A 199 -2.73 -22.49 -26.89
C LEU A 199 -2.60 -22.67 -28.41
N TYR A 200 -3.62 -22.23 -29.17
CA TYR A 200 -3.67 -22.40 -30.62
C TYR A 200 -2.99 -21.24 -31.39
N GLY A 201 -1.81 -20.83 -30.91
CA GLY A 201 -0.88 -20.02 -31.71
C GLY A 201 -1.15 -18.53 -31.74
N ARG A 202 -1.72 -17.96 -30.66
CA ARG A 202 -1.91 -16.50 -30.56
C ARG A 202 -1.39 -15.97 -29.23
N ILE A 203 -0.82 -14.78 -29.26
CA ILE A 203 -0.50 -13.99 -28.07
C ILE A 203 -1.44 -12.79 -28.06
N LYS A 204 -2.19 -12.64 -26.97
CA LYS A 204 -2.98 -11.44 -26.70
C LYS A 204 -2.19 -10.50 -25.82
N VAL A 205 -2.38 -9.20 -26.02
CA VAL A 205 -1.89 -8.16 -25.12
C VAL A 205 -3.07 -7.44 -24.51
N PHE A 206 -2.95 -7.16 -23.21
CA PHE A 206 -3.89 -6.33 -22.47
C PHE A 206 -3.15 -5.10 -21.99
N THR A 207 -3.70 -3.93 -22.31
CA THR A 207 -3.18 -2.66 -21.81
C THR A 207 -3.60 -2.40 -20.37
N GLY A 208 -2.99 -1.38 -19.76
CA GLY A 208 -3.31 -0.97 -18.41
C GLY A 208 -4.80 -0.67 -18.17
N ASP A 209 -5.58 -0.22 -19.16
CA ASP A 209 -7.04 -0.03 -19.11
C ASP A 209 -7.85 -1.29 -19.48
N PHE A 210 -7.18 -2.44 -19.58
CA PHE A 210 -7.71 -3.75 -19.95
C PHE A 210 -8.27 -3.87 -21.38
N LYS A 211 -7.85 -3.01 -22.32
CA LYS A 211 -8.14 -3.26 -23.72
C LYS A 211 -7.32 -4.45 -24.24
N LYS A 212 -8.04 -5.43 -24.79
CA LYS A 212 -7.48 -6.61 -25.44
C LYS A 212 -7.15 -6.32 -26.91
N SER A 213 -5.98 -6.71 -27.37
CA SER A 213 -5.66 -6.82 -28.80
C SER A 213 -4.77 -8.04 -29.09
N THR A 214 -4.51 -8.31 -30.37
CA THR A 214 -3.61 -9.41 -30.78
C THR A 214 -2.19 -8.86 -30.90
N TYR A 215 -1.26 -9.39 -30.10
CA TYR A 215 0.16 -9.06 -30.18
C TYR A 215 0.84 -9.83 -31.32
N ALA A 216 0.54 -11.13 -31.41
CA ALA A 216 1.03 -12.01 -32.46
C ALA A 216 0.02 -13.14 -32.71
N ASP A 217 -0.13 -13.58 -33.95
CA ASP A 217 -1.01 -14.68 -34.36
C ASP A 217 -0.36 -15.58 -35.41
N ASP A 218 -1.11 -16.60 -35.85
CA ASP A 218 -0.68 -17.60 -36.83
C ASP A 218 0.70 -18.21 -36.51
N LEU A 219 0.91 -18.51 -35.22
CA LEU A 219 2.22 -18.92 -34.73
C LEU A 219 2.48 -20.42 -34.88
N LEU A 220 1.43 -21.24 -34.98
CA LEU A 220 1.52 -22.68 -35.22
C LEU A 220 1.51 -22.96 -36.72
N ASP A 221 2.36 -23.89 -37.15
CA ASP A 221 2.48 -24.39 -38.52
C ASP A 221 1.69 -25.69 -38.75
N PHE A 222 0.82 -26.05 -37.81
CA PHE A 222 -0.05 -27.22 -37.88
C PHE A 222 -1.40 -26.97 -37.20
N ASP A 223 -2.40 -27.76 -37.59
CA ASP A 223 -3.69 -27.80 -36.90
C ASP A 223 -3.61 -28.78 -35.72
N PRO A 224 -3.78 -28.31 -34.46
CA PRO A 224 -3.75 -29.18 -33.29
C PRO A 224 -4.96 -30.14 -33.28
N SER A 225 -4.69 -31.42 -33.52
CA SER A 225 -5.71 -32.47 -33.67
C SER A 225 -6.18 -33.13 -32.36
N ALA A 226 -5.76 -32.64 -31.20
CA ALA A 226 -6.08 -33.25 -29.91
C ALA A 226 -7.56 -33.02 -29.50
N GLN A 227 -8.13 -33.98 -28.78
CA GLN A 227 -9.53 -33.93 -28.36
C GLN A 227 -9.71 -33.14 -27.06
N PHE A 228 -10.29 -31.95 -27.14
CA PHE A 228 -10.66 -31.15 -25.98
C PHE A 228 -12.12 -31.35 -25.54
N PRO A 229 -12.42 -31.17 -24.24
CA PRO A 229 -11.48 -30.97 -23.12
C PRO A 229 -10.90 -32.31 -22.64
N GLY A 230 -9.63 -32.30 -22.20
CA GLY A 230 -9.02 -33.42 -21.47
C GLY A 230 -7.86 -34.13 -22.17
N THR A 231 -7.71 -33.99 -23.49
CA THR A 231 -6.49 -34.41 -24.20
C THR A 231 -5.99 -33.27 -25.08
N GLY A 232 -4.72 -32.91 -24.96
CA GLY A 232 -4.12 -31.79 -25.69
C GLY A 232 -3.47 -30.76 -24.77
N GLU A 233 -2.14 -30.74 -24.78
CA GLU A 233 -1.33 -29.67 -24.18
C GLU A 233 -0.52 -28.93 -25.26
N MET A 234 -0.74 -29.28 -26.53
CA MET A 234 0.14 -28.88 -27.62
C MET A 234 -0.21 -27.59 -28.32
N GLY A 235 0.81 -26.76 -28.50
CA GLY A 235 0.72 -25.47 -29.15
C GLY A 235 1.69 -24.47 -28.55
N LEU A 236 1.19 -23.26 -28.28
CA LEU A 236 1.90 -22.14 -27.67
C LEU A 236 1.61 -22.08 -26.17
N THR A 237 2.63 -22.15 -25.33
CA THR A 237 2.47 -22.36 -23.88
C THR A 237 3.11 -21.23 -23.06
N GLY A 238 4.39 -21.34 -22.75
CA GLY A 238 5.14 -20.45 -21.86
C GLY A 238 5.34 -19.07 -22.45
N ILE A 239 5.35 -18.07 -21.58
CA ILE A 239 5.59 -16.68 -21.94
C ILE A 239 6.32 -15.95 -20.82
N VAL A 240 7.27 -15.10 -21.18
CA VAL A 240 7.99 -14.21 -20.26
C VAL A 240 8.43 -12.96 -21.00
N VAL A 241 8.48 -11.83 -20.30
CA VAL A 241 8.99 -10.56 -20.83
C VAL A 241 10.38 -10.32 -20.27
N ASP A 242 11.34 -9.99 -21.13
CA ASP A 242 12.66 -9.55 -20.68
C ASP A 242 12.55 -8.16 -20.05
N PRO A 243 12.86 -7.99 -18.74
CA PRO A 243 12.77 -6.69 -18.08
C PRO A 243 13.73 -5.64 -18.65
N LYS A 244 14.77 -6.05 -19.40
CA LYS A 244 15.76 -5.12 -19.98
C LYS A 244 15.36 -4.62 -21.37
N SER A 245 14.99 -5.51 -22.27
CA SER A 245 14.65 -5.15 -23.65
C SER A 245 13.16 -4.92 -23.88
N GLY A 246 12.29 -5.44 -23.01
CA GLY A 246 10.85 -5.50 -23.24
C GLY A 246 10.42 -6.58 -24.23
N ASP A 247 11.35 -7.38 -24.75
CA ASP A 247 11.04 -8.44 -25.70
C ASP A 247 10.29 -9.59 -25.05
N VAL A 248 9.35 -10.16 -25.81
CA VAL A 248 8.49 -11.26 -25.35
C VAL A 248 9.08 -12.58 -25.85
N PHE A 249 9.38 -13.49 -24.93
CA PHE A 249 9.79 -14.85 -25.25
C PHE A 249 8.60 -15.78 -25.09
N ALA A 250 8.43 -16.73 -26.01
CA ALA A 250 7.40 -17.75 -25.91
C ALA A 250 7.92 -19.13 -26.27
N SER A 251 7.42 -20.15 -25.58
CA SER A 251 7.69 -21.56 -25.89
C SER A 251 6.54 -22.18 -26.66
N MET A 252 6.86 -23.01 -27.63
CA MET A 252 5.83 -23.66 -28.44
C MET A 252 6.31 -24.92 -29.16
N ILE A 253 5.36 -25.61 -29.78
CA ILE A 253 5.61 -26.70 -30.71
C ILE A 253 5.55 -26.22 -32.16
N THR A 254 6.34 -26.86 -33.02
CA THR A 254 6.33 -26.72 -34.48
C THR A 254 6.21 -28.10 -35.10
N LYS A 255 5.73 -28.20 -36.33
CA LYS A 255 5.66 -29.47 -37.06
C LYS A 255 6.63 -29.47 -38.24
N ASP A 256 7.63 -30.35 -38.18
CA ASP A 256 8.65 -30.49 -39.21
C ASP A 256 8.75 -31.94 -39.67
N ASP A 257 8.62 -32.20 -40.96
CA ASP A 257 8.57 -33.55 -41.57
C ASP A 257 7.61 -34.57 -40.90
N GLY A 258 6.61 -34.08 -40.17
CA GLY A 258 5.63 -34.90 -39.44
C GLY A 258 5.82 -34.88 -37.93
N ASP A 259 7.02 -34.54 -37.46
CA ASP A 259 7.43 -34.56 -36.05
C ASP A 259 7.05 -33.26 -35.36
N LEU A 260 6.56 -33.37 -34.11
CA LEU A 260 6.25 -32.23 -33.27
C LEU A 260 7.48 -31.87 -32.43
N LEU A 261 8.12 -30.74 -32.73
CA LEU A 261 9.40 -30.33 -32.13
C LEU A 261 9.23 -29.08 -31.26
N PRO A 262 9.89 -29.01 -30.09
CA PRO A 262 9.84 -27.83 -29.24
C PRO A 262 10.76 -26.73 -29.76
N LYS A 263 10.27 -25.49 -29.68
CA LYS A 263 11.02 -24.29 -30.03
C LYS A 263 10.72 -23.14 -29.07
N ILE A 264 11.68 -22.24 -28.98
CA ILE A 264 11.53 -20.96 -28.28
C ILE A 264 11.69 -19.85 -29.30
N VAL A 265 10.78 -18.89 -29.26
CA VAL A 265 10.79 -17.72 -30.12
C VAL A 265 10.87 -16.46 -29.28
N ARG A 266 11.50 -15.44 -29.84
CA ARG A 266 11.58 -14.08 -29.30
C ARG A 266 10.82 -13.15 -30.24
N PHE A 267 10.02 -12.28 -29.67
CA PHE A 267 9.31 -11.23 -30.36
C PHE A 267 9.87 -9.88 -29.92
N HIS A 268 10.12 -9.03 -30.91
CA HIS A 268 10.47 -7.63 -30.69
C HIS A 268 9.32 -6.76 -31.18
N SER A 269 9.01 -5.73 -30.41
CA SER A 269 7.98 -4.75 -30.74
C SER A 269 8.62 -3.39 -31.02
N THR A 270 8.13 -2.71 -32.04
CA THR A 270 8.54 -1.33 -32.39
C THR A 270 7.46 -0.29 -32.06
N ASP A 271 6.31 -0.71 -31.52
CA ASP A 271 5.16 0.13 -31.20
C ASP A 271 4.87 0.22 -29.70
N GLY A 272 5.88 -0.06 -28.86
CA GLY A 272 5.76 -0.01 -27.41
C GLY A 272 5.08 -1.23 -26.80
N GLY A 273 5.19 -2.39 -27.46
CA GLY A 273 4.73 -3.69 -26.98
C GLY A 273 3.31 -4.07 -27.39
N LEU A 274 2.65 -3.32 -28.27
CA LEU A 274 1.28 -3.61 -28.69
C LEU A 274 1.21 -4.67 -29.78
N THR A 275 2.18 -4.68 -30.70
CA THR A 275 2.31 -5.71 -31.74
C THR A 275 3.74 -6.20 -31.87
N ALA A 276 3.89 -7.47 -32.27
CA ALA A 276 5.18 -8.03 -32.64
C ALA A 276 5.57 -7.54 -34.04
N ALA A 277 6.69 -6.80 -34.13
CA ALA A 277 7.26 -6.37 -35.40
C ALA A 277 8.12 -7.47 -36.04
N THR A 278 8.84 -8.23 -35.22
CA THR A 278 9.66 -9.36 -35.68
C THR A 278 9.50 -10.57 -34.78
N LYS A 279 9.61 -11.76 -35.37
CA LYS A 279 9.69 -13.06 -34.69
C LYS A 279 11.01 -13.73 -35.07
N THR A 280 11.81 -14.10 -34.07
CA THR A 280 13.08 -14.80 -34.26
C THR A 280 13.08 -16.10 -33.48
N THR A 281 13.49 -17.20 -34.11
CA THR A 281 13.73 -18.46 -33.41
C THR A 281 14.98 -18.31 -32.54
N VAL A 282 14.84 -18.51 -31.23
CA VAL A 282 15.93 -18.49 -30.25
C VAL A 282 16.63 -19.84 -30.26
N ILE A 283 15.85 -20.91 -30.18
CA ILE A 283 16.33 -22.29 -30.30
C ILE A 283 15.19 -23.17 -30.83
N LYS A 284 15.54 -24.10 -31.70
CA LYS A 284 14.71 -25.25 -32.08
C LYS A 284 15.45 -26.49 -31.58
N MET A 285 14.79 -27.31 -30.79
CA MET A 285 15.38 -28.52 -30.24
C MET A 285 15.13 -29.65 -31.24
N ASP A 286 15.94 -29.64 -32.30
CA ASP A 286 15.91 -30.70 -33.31
C ASP A 286 16.18 -32.07 -32.67
N ASP A 287 15.55 -33.12 -33.18
CA ASP A 287 15.60 -34.50 -32.66
C ASP A 287 14.85 -34.77 -31.34
N GLU A 288 14.05 -33.83 -30.84
CA GLU A 288 13.27 -33.98 -29.60
C GLU A 288 11.76 -34.10 -29.84
N GLU A 289 11.35 -35.09 -30.64
CA GLU A 289 9.93 -35.36 -30.91
C GLU A 289 9.11 -35.43 -29.61
N GLN A 290 8.03 -34.64 -29.58
CA GLN A 290 7.08 -34.57 -28.49
C GLN A 290 5.79 -35.27 -28.88
N SER A 291 5.15 -35.90 -27.91
CA SER A 291 3.76 -36.36 -28.04
C SER A 291 2.78 -35.20 -27.81
N ALA A 292 1.47 -35.45 -27.84
CA ALA A 292 0.44 -34.40 -27.66
C ALA A 292 0.36 -33.80 -26.23
N SER A 293 1.17 -34.29 -25.30
CA SER A 293 1.26 -33.87 -23.89
C SER A 293 2.72 -33.97 -23.39
N HIS A 294 3.00 -33.45 -22.19
CA HIS A 294 4.33 -33.43 -21.57
C HIS A 294 5.38 -32.68 -22.38
N GLN A 295 5.03 -31.47 -22.77
CA GLN A 295 5.78 -30.69 -23.73
C GLN A 295 6.59 -29.57 -23.07
N ILE A 296 7.15 -28.69 -23.91
CA ILE A 296 7.66 -27.38 -23.47
C ILE A 296 6.52 -26.53 -22.91
N SER A 297 6.72 -25.97 -21.71
CA SER A 297 5.61 -25.43 -20.92
C SER A 297 5.88 -24.03 -20.36
N ASN A 298 6.88 -23.85 -19.49
CA ASN A 298 7.11 -22.61 -18.75
C ASN A 298 8.44 -21.96 -19.11
N LEU A 299 8.40 -20.63 -19.15
CA LEU A 299 9.56 -19.76 -19.31
C LEU A 299 9.63 -18.81 -18.12
N THR A 300 10.83 -18.65 -17.55
CA THR A 300 11.13 -17.59 -16.59
C THR A 300 12.49 -16.98 -16.88
N ILE A 301 12.70 -15.73 -16.49
CA ILE A 301 14.03 -15.12 -16.51
C ILE A 301 14.52 -15.05 -15.07
N GLY A 302 15.66 -15.67 -14.81
CA GLY A 302 16.25 -15.71 -13.49
C GLY A 302 16.90 -14.38 -13.08
N PRO A 303 17.22 -14.22 -11.79
CA PRO A 303 17.95 -13.04 -11.29
C PRO A 303 19.34 -12.89 -11.93
N ASP A 304 19.88 -13.96 -12.52
CA ASP A 304 21.12 -13.96 -13.29
C ASP A 304 20.95 -13.49 -14.76
N GLY A 305 19.73 -13.11 -15.16
CA GLY A 305 19.39 -12.66 -16.50
C GLY A 305 19.42 -13.78 -17.55
N LYS A 306 19.27 -15.05 -17.15
CA LYS A 306 19.18 -16.21 -18.06
C LYS A 306 17.75 -16.68 -18.20
N LEU A 307 17.46 -17.30 -19.35
CA LEU A 307 16.16 -17.91 -19.63
C LEU A 307 16.15 -19.34 -19.08
N TYR A 308 15.13 -19.67 -18.30
CA TYR A 308 14.87 -20.99 -17.75
C TYR A 308 13.64 -21.59 -18.41
N VAL A 309 13.74 -22.86 -18.80
CA VAL A 309 12.75 -23.52 -19.66
C VAL A 309 12.37 -24.86 -19.05
N HIS A 310 11.08 -25.09 -18.86
CA HIS A 310 10.57 -26.39 -18.39
C HIS A 310 10.18 -27.24 -19.60
N LEU A 311 10.72 -28.46 -19.67
CA LEU A 311 10.46 -29.43 -20.74
C LEU A 311 10.04 -30.77 -20.14
N GLY A 312 8.83 -31.24 -20.47
CA GLY A 312 8.36 -32.58 -20.11
C GLY A 312 9.12 -33.71 -20.80
N ASP A 313 8.86 -34.94 -20.35
CA ASP A 313 9.50 -36.16 -20.86
C ASP A 313 8.91 -36.64 -22.20
N GLY A 314 7.89 -35.96 -22.74
CA GLY A 314 7.20 -36.35 -23.97
C GLY A 314 6.48 -37.70 -23.91
N PHE A 315 6.17 -38.24 -22.72
CA PHE A 315 5.77 -39.64 -22.43
C PHE A 315 6.86 -40.70 -22.56
N ASP A 316 8.12 -40.31 -22.75
CA ASP A 316 9.26 -41.23 -22.69
C ASP A 316 10.11 -40.95 -21.46
N ALA A 317 9.82 -41.69 -20.37
CA ALA A 317 10.52 -41.54 -19.12
C ALA A 317 12.03 -41.86 -19.19
N SER A 318 12.51 -42.54 -20.25
CA SER A 318 13.94 -42.81 -20.41
C SER A 318 14.75 -41.53 -20.67
N THR A 319 14.11 -40.51 -21.24
CA THR A 319 14.72 -39.22 -21.58
C THR A 319 14.99 -38.36 -20.35
N ALA A 320 14.16 -38.46 -19.31
CA ALA A 320 14.23 -37.59 -18.14
C ALA A 320 15.59 -37.63 -17.44
N LYS A 321 16.25 -38.79 -17.43
CA LYS A 321 17.61 -38.97 -16.88
C LYS A 321 18.72 -38.91 -17.91
N ASP A 322 18.40 -38.98 -19.19
CA ASP A 322 19.38 -38.82 -20.25
C ASP A 322 19.77 -37.35 -20.36
N LEU A 323 21.04 -37.04 -20.05
CA LEU A 323 21.57 -35.69 -20.16
C LEU A 323 21.78 -35.26 -21.61
N ASP A 324 21.83 -36.19 -22.56
CA ASP A 324 21.95 -35.89 -23.98
C ASP A 324 20.58 -35.66 -24.66
N SER A 325 19.48 -35.65 -23.88
CA SER A 325 18.15 -35.20 -24.29
C SER A 325 17.71 -33.95 -23.54
N PHE A 326 16.97 -33.07 -24.23
CA PHE A 326 16.33 -31.89 -23.64
C PHE A 326 15.10 -32.25 -22.77
N ARG A 327 14.52 -33.45 -22.93
CA ARG A 327 13.26 -33.88 -22.32
C ARG A 327 13.36 -34.27 -20.84
N GLY A 328 12.35 -33.94 -20.07
CA GLY A 328 12.27 -34.15 -18.61
C GLY A 328 13.27 -33.31 -17.82
N LYS A 329 13.42 -32.02 -18.20
CA LYS A 329 14.44 -31.10 -17.70
C LYS A 329 13.86 -29.75 -17.30
N VAL A 330 14.60 -29.06 -16.41
CA VAL A 330 14.66 -27.60 -16.43
C VAL A 330 15.97 -27.21 -17.12
N LEU A 331 15.88 -26.45 -18.19
CA LEU A 331 17.02 -25.96 -18.98
C LEU A 331 17.35 -24.51 -18.59
N ARG A 332 18.61 -24.10 -18.78
CA ARG A 332 19.08 -22.72 -18.62
C ARG A 332 19.88 -22.29 -19.84
N MET A 333 19.51 -21.15 -20.43
CA MET A 333 20.16 -20.59 -21.62
C MET A 333 20.34 -19.08 -21.54
N ASN A 334 21.28 -18.53 -22.31
CA ASN A 334 21.34 -17.09 -22.56
C ASN A 334 20.11 -16.65 -23.38
N LEU A 335 19.77 -15.36 -23.33
CA LEU A 335 18.62 -14.81 -24.07
C LEU A 335 18.77 -14.89 -25.60
N ASP A 336 19.98 -15.16 -26.10
CA ASP A 336 20.26 -15.42 -27.52
C ASP A 336 20.16 -16.90 -27.90
N GLY A 337 19.82 -17.78 -26.95
CA GLY A 337 19.66 -19.22 -27.16
C GLY A 337 20.93 -20.03 -26.96
N THR A 338 22.08 -19.42 -26.66
CA THR A 338 23.33 -20.17 -26.41
C THR A 338 23.37 -20.74 -24.98
N ALA A 339 24.04 -21.87 -24.79
CA ALA A 339 24.25 -22.47 -23.48
C ALA A 339 25.30 -21.67 -22.65
N PRO A 340 24.98 -21.25 -21.41
CA PRO A 340 25.95 -20.67 -20.48
C PRO A 340 27.04 -21.68 -20.11
N ALA A 341 28.31 -21.25 -20.16
CA ALA A 341 29.46 -22.10 -19.83
C ALA A 341 29.53 -22.53 -18.35
N ASP A 342 28.77 -21.87 -17.47
CA ASP A 342 28.65 -22.18 -16.05
C ASP A 342 27.49 -23.15 -15.74
N ASN A 343 26.79 -23.68 -16.76
CA ASN A 343 25.81 -24.74 -16.58
C ASN A 343 26.47 -26.02 -16.01
N PRO A 344 25.76 -26.78 -15.15
CA PRO A 344 26.35 -27.88 -14.39
C PRO A 344 26.90 -29.03 -15.25
N PHE A 345 26.38 -29.20 -16.47
CA PHE A 345 26.79 -30.27 -17.39
C PHE A 345 27.37 -29.74 -18.70
N TYR A 346 27.79 -28.46 -18.75
CA TYR A 346 28.31 -27.84 -19.96
C TYR A 346 29.47 -28.62 -20.59
N ASP A 347 29.36 -28.92 -21.90
CA ASP A 347 30.43 -29.53 -22.68
C ASP A 347 30.95 -28.53 -23.71
N ALA A 348 32.16 -28.01 -23.47
CA ALA A 348 32.81 -27.05 -24.36
C ALA A 348 33.05 -27.59 -25.79
N LYS A 349 33.06 -28.92 -25.99
CA LYS A 349 33.18 -29.53 -27.33
C LYS A 349 31.83 -29.67 -28.03
N LYS A 350 30.72 -29.54 -27.30
CA LYS A 350 29.35 -29.69 -27.77
C LYS A 350 28.44 -28.62 -27.14
N PRO A 351 28.77 -27.33 -27.30
CA PRO A 351 28.06 -26.24 -26.63
C PRO A 351 26.61 -26.08 -27.11
N ASP A 352 26.28 -26.63 -28.29
CA ASP A 352 24.97 -26.60 -28.93
C ASP A 352 24.09 -27.83 -28.60
N LYS A 353 24.60 -28.81 -27.85
CA LYS A 353 23.86 -30.05 -27.53
C LYS A 353 23.13 -29.99 -26.20
N ALA A 354 22.05 -30.77 -26.08
CA ALA A 354 21.11 -30.78 -24.95
C ALA A 354 21.79 -30.71 -23.58
N ARG A 355 22.81 -31.56 -23.38
CA ARG A 355 23.62 -31.62 -22.16
C ARG A 355 24.12 -30.26 -21.68
N SER A 356 24.53 -29.40 -22.60
CA SER A 356 25.07 -28.07 -22.28
C SER A 356 24.01 -27.11 -21.74
N TYR A 357 22.72 -27.39 -21.95
CA TYR A 357 21.59 -26.58 -21.47
C TYR A 357 21.01 -27.07 -20.15
N VAL A 358 21.29 -28.29 -19.72
CA VAL A 358 20.66 -28.90 -18.55
C VAL A 358 21.02 -28.14 -17.27
N TRP A 359 20.01 -27.57 -16.62
CA TRP A 359 20.15 -26.98 -15.28
C TRP A 359 19.78 -27.98 -14.20
N ALA A 360 18.67 -28.70 -14.37
CA ALA A 360 18.22 -29.79 -13.52
C ALA A 360 17.49 -30.84 -14.37
N TYR A 361 17.42 -32.08 -13.91
CA TYR A 361 16.91 -33.20 -14.72
C TYR A 361 16.10 -34.21 -13.91
N GLY A 362 15.42 -35.14 -14.58
CA GLY A 362 14.62 -36.17 -13.91
C GLY A 362 13.20 -35.72 -13.58
N PHE A 363 12.61 -34.84 -14.39
CA PHE A 363 11.21 -34.41 -14.27
C PHE A 363 10.31 -35.24 -15.18
N ARG A 364 9.01 -35.31 -14.86
CA ARG A 364 7.98 -35.94 -15.71
C ARG A 364 7.33 -34.90 -16.62
N ASN A 365 6.64 -33.95 -16.00
CA ASN A 365 5.87 -32.93 -16.70
C ASN A 365 5.90 -31.61 -15.91
N PRO A 366 7.09 -30.98 -15.80
CA PRO A 366 7.23 -29.71 -15.14
C PRO A 366 6.44 -28.67 -15.93
N PHE A 367 5.39 -28.15 -15.30
CA PHE A 367 4.43 -27.28 -15.98
C PHE A 367 4.72 -25.82 -15.71
N GLY A 368 4.73 -25.44 -14.44
CA GLY A 368 4.82 -24.06 -14.00
C GLY A 368 6.04 -23.83 -13.15
N GLY A 369 6.61 -22.63 -13.23
CA GLY A 369 7.67 -22.22 -12.32
C GLY A 369 7.77 -20.73 -12.19
N ALA A 370 8.32 -20.30 -11.05
CA ALA A 370 8.55 -18.91 -10.70
C ALA A 370 9.73 -18.78 -9.75
N TRP A 371 10.34 -17.60 -9.76
CA TRP A 371 11.38 -17.21 -8.81
C TRP A 371 10.74 -16.62 -7.58
N ARG A 372 11.29 -16.97 -6.42
CA ARG A 372 10.99 -16.36 -5.14
C ARG A 372 12.13 -15.40 -4.78
N ALA A 373 11.90 -14.11 -4.88
CA ALA A 373 12.87 -13.05 -4.61
C ALA A 373 13.49 -13.14 -3.20
N THR A 374 12.70 -13.53 -2.19
CA THR A 374 13.14 -13.59 -0.79
C THR A 374 14.29 -14.57 -0.52
N ASP A 375 14.42 -15.63 -1.32
CA ASP A 375 15.55 -16.58 -1.24
C ASP A 375 16.35 -16.71 -2.55
N GLY A 376 15.91 -16.03 -3.61
CA GLY A 376 16.51 -16.07 -4.93
C GLY A 376 16.44 -17.44 -5.60
N GLN A 377 15.49 -18.31 -5.20
CA GLN A 377 15.38 -19.67 -5.71
C GLN A 377 14.27 -19.81 -6.75
N HIS A 378 14.47 -20.74 -7.68
CA HIS A 378 13.45 -21.14 -8.65
C HIS A 378 12.63 -22.29 -8.10
N TYR A 379 11.32 -22.20 -8.25
CA TYR A 379 10.37 -23.23 -7.81
C TYR A 379 9.58 -23.75 -9.00
N GLU A 380 9.21 -25.03 -8.96
CA GLU A 380 8.44 -25.71 -10.00
C GLU A 380 7.25 -26.46 -9.42
N VAL A 381 6.20 -26.57 -10.22
CA VAL A 381 5.12 -27.53 -10.00
C VAL A 381 4.96 -28.46 -11.20
N GLU A 382 4.73 -29.74 -10.91
CA GLU A 382 4.56 -30.77 -11.94
C GLU A 382 3.49 -31.81 -11.64
N ASN A 383 2.99 -32.43 -12.70
CA ASN A 383 1.92 -33.41 -12.64
C ASN A 383 2.49 -34.83 -12.54
N GLY A 384 1.96 -35.62 -11.61
CA GLY A 384 2.17 -37.05 -11.55
C GLY A 384 1.26 -37.82 -12.52
N PRO A 385 1.51 -39.14 -12.71
CA PRO A 385 0.73 -39.94 -13.64
C PRO A 385 -0.72 -40.13 -13.18
N SER A 386 -0.90 -40.72 -12.00
CA SER A 386 -2.21 -40.97 -11.38
C SER A 386 -2.25 -40.59 -9.89
N SER A 387 -1.09 -40.24 -9.34
CA SER A 387 -0.83 -39.85 -7.95
C SER A 387 0.48 -39.05 -7.89
N ASN A 388 0.71 -38.39 -6.75
CA ASN A 388 1.94 -37.65 -6.43
C ASN A 388 2.27 -36.53 -7.42
N ASP A 389 1.42 -35.50 -7.49
CA ASP A 389 1.90 -34.23 -8.07
C ASP A 389 2.95 -33.63 -7.12
N ARG A 390 3.85 -32.80 -7.65
CA ARG A 390 4.98 -32.26 -6.89
C ARG A 390 5.01 -30.74 -6.96
N PHE A 391 5.34 -30.13 -5.82
CA PHE A 391 5.87 -28.78 -5.71
C PHE A 391 7.31 -28.90 -5.19
N ALA A 392 8.27 -28.27 -5.87
CA ALA A 392 9.69 -28.42 -5.53
C ALA A 392 10.48 -27.13 -5.75
N ARG A 393 11.58 -27.00 -4.99
CA ARG A 393 12.64 -26.04 -5.27
C ARG A 393 13.61 -26.64 -6.29
N VAL A 394 13.89 -25.92 -7.37
CA VAL A 394 14.79 -26.33 -8.45
C VAL A 394 16.25 -26.07 -8.07
N THR A 395 17.06 -27.13 -7.95
CA THR A 395 18.46 -27.06 -7.52
C THR A 395 19.40 -27.38 -8.69
N LYS A 396 20.45 -26.56 -8.85
CA LYS A 396 21.47 -26.74 -9.89
C LYS A 396 22.07 -28.15 -9.88
N GLY A 397 21.98 -28.84 -11.02
CA GLY A 397 22.55 -30.16 -11.26
C GLY A 397 21.81 -31.33 -10.60
N ALA A 398 20.68 -31.10 -9.94
CA ALA A 398 19.98 -32.15 -9.19
C ALA A 398 19.15 -33.09 -10.10
N ASP A 399 19.11 -34.36 -9.70
CA ASP A 399 18.20 -35.39 -10.24
C ASP A 399 16.87 -35.36 -9.48
N TYR A 400 15.77 -35.26 -10.19
CA TYR A 400 14.41 -35.27 -9.66
C TYR A 400 13.70 -36.62 -9.78
N HIS A 401 14.47 -37.62 -10.22
CA HIS A 401 14.23 -39.05 -10.06
C HIS A 401 13.04 -39.64 -10.81
N TRP A 402 12.40 -38.92 -11.72
CA TRP A 402 11.44 -39.53 -12.64
C TRP A 402 12.12 -40.61 -13.48
N SER A 403 11.47 -41.78 -13.54
CA SER A 403 11.90 -42.94 -14.31
C SER A 403 10.71 -43.83 -14.69
N GLY A 404 9.53 -43.22 -14.87
CA GLY A 404 8.28 -43.91 -15.25
C GLY A 404 7.37 -44.30 -14.10
N GLY A 405 7.84 -44.23 -12.84
CA GLY A 405 7.08 -44.57 -11.64
C GLY A 405 6.82 -43.37 -10.72
N SER A 406 5.67 -43.36 -10.04
CA SER A 406 5.26 -42.26 -9.14
C SER A 406 6.09 -42.11 -7.86
N SER A 407 7.00 -43.05 -7.56
CA SER A 407 7.94 -42.97 -6.43
C SER A 407 9.08 -41.98 -6.65
N GLY A 408 9.41 -41.65 -7.90
CA GLY A 408 10.39 -40.60 -8.22
C GLY A 408 9.91 -39.22 -7.79
N LEU A 409 8.63 -38.93 -7.97
CA LEU A 409 8.01 -37.63 -7.69
C LEU A 409 7.96 -37.26 -6.22
N THR A 410 8.19 -38.20 -5.29
CA THR A 410 8.29 -37.88 -3.86
C THR A 410 9.69 -37.46 -3.44
N LYS A 411 10.69 -37.59 -4.32
CA LYS A 411 12.07 -37.19 -4.04
C LYS A 411 12.30 -35.76 -4.50
N ASN A 412 13.07 -35.01 -3.72
CA ASN A 412 13.32 -33.58 -3.91
C ASN A 412 12.02 -32.74 -4.04
N ALA A 413 10.94 -33.23 -3.44
CA ALA A 413 9.68 -32.52 -3.30
C ALA A 413 9.68 -31.72 -2.01
N LEU A 414 9.20 -30.48 -2.07
CA LEU A 414 8.80 -29.72 -0.88
C LEU A 414 7.43 -30.17 -0.40
N TYR A 415 6.54 -30.45 -1.36
CA TYR A 415 5.20 -30.92 -1.10
C TYR A 415 4.74 -31.90 -2.18
N ASN A 416 3.96 -32.91 -1.77
CA ASN A 416 3.35 -33.85 -2.69
C ASN A 416 1.84 -33.94 -2.48
N TRP A 417 1.08 -33.66 -3.55
CA TRP A 417 -0.32 -34.02 -3.58
C TRP A 417 -0.45 -35.50 -3.90
N LYS A 418 -0.73 -36.33 -2.88
CA LYS A 418 -0.91 -37.78 -3.02
C LYS A 418 -1.93 -38.13 -4.11
N THR A 419 -3.00 -37.36 -4.18
CA THR A 419 -4.03 -37.45 -5.21
C THR A 419 -3.86 -36.29 -6.17
N THR A 420 -3.73 -36.55 -7.48
CA THR A 420 -3.39 -35.50 -8.46
C THR A 420 -4.41 -34.34 -8.43
N GLN A 421 -3.92 -33.12 -8.31
CA GLN A 421 -4.69 -31.89 -8.36
C GLN A 421 -4.47 -31.15 -9.68
N GLY A 422 -3.44 -31.52 -10.46
CA GLY A 422 -3.03 -30.84 -11.68
C GLY A 422 -2.50 -29.44 -11.39
N PRO A 423 -1.41 -29.28 -10.61
CA PRO A 423 -0.77 -27.98 -10.46
C PRO A 423 -0.10 -27.57 -11.77
N VAL A 424 -0.37 -26.37 -12.28
CA VAL A 424 0.12 -25.96 -13.62
C VAL A 424 0.85 -24.63 -13.64
N ASN A 425 0.71 -23.81 -12.60
CA ASN A 425 1.43 -22.55 -12.46
C ASN A 425 1.65 -22.21 -10.99
N VAL A 426 2.71 -21.46 -10.71
CA VAL A 426 3.06 -20.97 -9.38
C VAL A 426 3.53 -19.53 -9.50
N ALA A 427 3.13 -18.69 -8.53
CA ALA A 427 3.54 -17.30 -8.42
C ALA A 427 3.82 -16.96 -6.95
N PHE A 428 4.68 -15.97 -6.72
CA PHE A 428 4.97 -15.46 -5.38
C PHE A 428 4.49 -14.02 -5.27
N THR A 429 3.91 -13.66 -4.11
CA THR A 429 3.64 -12.25 -3.78
C THR A 429 4.77 -11.75 -2.91
N GLU A 430 5.57 -10.81 -3.41
CA GLU A 430 6.77 -10.33 -2.72
C GLU A 430 6.90 -8.81 -2.85
N PRO A 431 7.50 -8.11 -1.87
CA PRO A 431 7.58 -6.65 -1.88
C PRO A 431 8.11 -6.06 -3.19
N ASP A 432 9.17 -6.68 -3.72
CA ASP A 432 9.85 -6.21 -4.94
C ASP A 432 9.14 -6.61 -6.23
N VAL A 433 8.13 -7.48 -6.14
CA VAL A 433 7.31 -7.94 -7.26
C VAL A 433 5.96 -7.25 -7.20
N PHE A 434 5.85 -6.11 -7.89
CA PHE A 434 4.59 -5.34 -7.98
C PHE A 434 4.00 -4.99 -6.61
N HIS A 435 4.85 -4.62 -5.63
CA HIS A 435 4.43 -4.34 -4.25
C HIS A 435 3.58 -5.46 -3.65
N ALA A 436 4.06 -6.70 -3.83
CA ALA A 436 3.38 -7.93 -3.46
C ALA A 436 1.96 -8.06 -4.01
N ALA A 437 1.73 -7.51 -5.20
CA ALA A 437 0.44 -7.47 -5.86
C ALA A 437 -0.69 -6.84 -5.01
N GLY A 438 -0.34 -5.92 -4.11
CA GLY A 438 -1.28 -5.26 -3.20
C GLY A 438 -1.87 -6.18 -2.12
N PHE A 439 -1.29 -7.38 -1.91
CA PHE A 439 -1.69 -8.29 -0.85
C PHE A 439 -1.13 -7.80 0.51
N PRO A 440 -1.71 -8.23 1.65
CA PRO A 440 -1.22 -7.82 2.95
C PRO A 440 0.17 -8.44 3.25
N GLN A 441 0.92 -7.79 4.14
CA GLN A 441 2.33 -8.11 4.42
C GLN A 441 2.55 -9.54 4.94
N ASP A 442 1.56 -10.11 5.63
CA ASP A 442 1.60 -11.51 6.09
C ASP A 442 1.60 -12.52 4.93
N LYS A 443 1.34 -12.09 3.69
CA LYS A 443 1.39 -12.93 2.49
C LYS A 443 2.71 -12.84 1.75
N TYR A 444 3.64 -12.01 2.21
CA TYR A 444 4.89 -11.78 1.50
C TYR A 444 5.77 -13.03 1.51
N GLY A 445 6.23 -13.45 0.33
CA GLY A 445 7.01 -14.66 0.14
C GLY A 445 6.19 -15.95 0.13
N HIS A 446 4.85 -15.89 0.16
CA HIS A 446 3.98 -17.06 0.03
C HIS A 446 3.89 -17.50 -1.44
N ALA A 447 3.73 -18.81 -1.68
CA ALA A 447 3.50 -19.34 -3.02
C ALA A 447 2.00 -19.51 -3.28
N PHE A 448 1.54 -19.05 -4.43
CA PHE A 448 0.21 -19.29 -4.94
C PHE A 448 0.28 -20.24 -6.12
N VAL A 449 -0.50 -21.33 -6.08
CA VAL A 449 -0.44 -22.40 -7.08
C VAL A 449 -1.82 -22.59 -7.72
N THR A 450 -1.88 -22.56 -9.05
CA THR A 450 -3.09 -22.94 -9.80
C THR A 450 -3.19 -24.45 -9.88
N LEU A 451 -4.29 -25.00 -9.37
CA LEU A 451 -4.62 -26.42 -9.47
C LEU A 451 -5.75 -26.57 -10.50
N SER A 452 -5.46 -26.98 -11.73
CA SER A 452 -6.45 -27.08 -12.81
C SER A 452 -7.47 -28.21 -12.61
N GLY A 453 -7.14 -29.24 -11.85
CA GLY A 453 -8.03 -30.37 -11.60
C GLY A 453 -8.50 -31.08 -12.88
N PRO A 454 -9.62 -31.81 -12.84
CA PRO A 454 -10.17 -32.48 -14.01
C PRO A 454 -10.80 -31.46 -14.96
N THR A 455 -10.03 -30.98 -15.94
CA THR A 455 -10.45 -29.94 -16.90
C THR A 455 -11.63 -30.38 -17.77
N TRP A 456 -11.83 -31.68 -17.97
CA TRP A 456 -12.98 -32.24 -18.68
C TRP A 456 -14.30 -32.17 -17.91
N ALA A 457 -14.26 -32.03 -16.59
CA ALA A 457 -15.43 -32.09 -15.73
C ALA A 457 -16.10 -30.71 -15.55
N SER A 458 -17.43 -30.71 -15.59
CA SER A 458 -18.25 -29.53 -15.31
C SER A 458 -18.48 -29.36 -13.81
N GLY A 459 -18.77 -28.13 -13.39
CA GLY A 459 -19.17 -27.85 -12.01
C GLY A 459 -18.00 -27.76 -11.02
N PRO A 460 -18.32 -27.58 -9.72
CA PRO A 460 -17.35 -27.67 -8.64
C PRO A 460 -16.71 -29.06 -8.59
N GLN A 461 -15.42 -29.11 -8.26
CA GLN A 461 -14.66 -30.36 -8.18
C GLN A 461 -14.02 -30.53 -6.80
N SER A 462 -13.99 -31.76 -6.30
CA SER A 462 -13.31 -32.10 -5.05
C SER A 462 -11.80 -31.91 -5.15
N ARG A 463 -11.25 -32.03 -6.37
CA ARG A 463 -9.82 -31.86 -6.71
C ARG A 463 -9.63 -30.68 -7.66
N GLY A 464 -8.60 -29.88 -7.41
CA GLY A 464 -8.26 -28.71 -8.23
C GLY A 464 -9.39 -27.70 -8.43
N LYS A 465 -9.43 -27.08 -9.61
CA LYS A 465 -10.23 -25.90 -9.98
C LYS A 465 -10.16 -24.78 -8.94
N ARG A 466 -8.95 -24.47 -8.50
CA ARG A 466 -8.71 -23.52 -7.39
C ARG A 466 -7.30 -22.96 -7.43
N ILE A 467 -7.11 -21.83 -6.77
CA ILE A 467 -5.79 -21.33 -6.40
C ILE A 467 -5.59 -21.63 -4.93
N VAL A 468 -4.44 -22.21 -4.59
CA VAL A 468 -4.04 -22.49 -3.21
C VAL A 468 -2.82 -21.68 -2.82
N GLU A 469 -2.66 -21.44 -1.53
CA GLU A 469 -1.58 -20.67 -0.92
C GLU A 469 -0.74 -21.59 -0.02
N PHE A 470 0.57 -21.57 -0.23
CA PHE A 470 1.57 -22.14 0.67
C PHE A 470 2.28 -21.04 1.42
N GLU A 471 2.31 -21.21 2.74
CA GLU A 471 3.13 -20.47 3.67
C GLU A 471 4.43 -21.26 3.89
N PHE A 472 5.56 -20.56 3.92
CA PHE A 472 6.86 -21.18 4.14
C PHE A 472 7.27 -21.04 5.61
N ASP A 473 7.67 -22.15 6.20
CA ASP A 473 8.31 -22.16 7.51
C ASP A 473 9.71 -21.53 7.44
N LYS A 474 10.27 -21.22 8.61
CA LYS A 474 11.59 -20.58 8.70
C LYS A 474 12.73 -21.42 8.12
N ASP A 475 12.59 -22.74 8.09
CA ASP A 475 13.56 -23.65 7.48
C ASP A 475 13.30 -23.90 5.99
N GLY A 476 12.25 -23.29 5.43
CA GLY A 476 11.83 -23.42 4.04
C GLY A 476 10.92 -24.61 3.76
N SER A 477 10.46 -25.36 4.78
CA SER A 477 9.38 -26.34 4.59
C SER A 477 8.03 -25.67 4.34
N VAL A 478 7.08 -26.47 3.84
CA VAL A 478 5.69 -26.04 3.63
C VAL A 478 4.74 -27.11 4.14
N GLU A 479 3.59 -26.68 4.66
CA GLU A 479 2.50 -27.57 5.08
C GLU A 479 1.41 -27.70 4.00
N ASP A 480 0.29 -28.33 4.34
CA ASP A 480 -0.89 -28.41 3.48
C ASP A 480 -1.39 -27.00 3.11
N PRO A 481 -1.64 -26.72 1.82
CA PRO A 481 -1.93 -25.36 1.39
C PRO A 481 -3.37 -24.95 1.69
N LYS A 482 -3.56 -23.65 1.94
CA LYS A 482 -4.88 -23.04 2.17
C LYS A 482 -5.53 -22.72 0.83
N THR A 483 -6.82 -23.00 0.64
CA THR A 483 -7.51 -22.58 -0.60
C THR A 483 -7.76 -21.07 -0.56
N LEU A 484 -7.29 -20.32 -1.57
CA LEU A 484 -7.55 -18.88 -1.72
C LEU A 484 -8.89 -18.64 -2.42
N ILE A 485 -9.06 -19.20 -3.62
CA ILE A 485 -10.30 -19.16 -4.40
C ILE A 485 -10.61 -20.54 -4.98
N GLN A 486 -11.89 -20.84 -5.17
CA GLN A 486 -12.34 -22.10 -5.76
C GLN A 486 -13.47 -21.87 -6.74
N TYR A 487 -13.46 -22.59 -7.86
CA TYR A 487 -14.55 -22.55 -8.82
C TYR A 487 -15.80 -23.24 -8.27
N THR A 488 -16.94 -22.54 -8.34
CA THR A 488 -18.26 -23.00 -7.91
C THR A 488 -19.32 -22.89 -9.01
N GLY A 489 -18.97 -22.39 -10.19
CA GLY A 489 -19.88 -22.30 -11.33
C GLY A 489 -20.25 -23.67 -11.92
N SER A 490 -21.18 -23.68 -12.89
CA SER A 490 -21.71 -24.91 -13.52
C SER A 490 -20.90 -25.42 -14.72
N GLY A 491 -20.09 -24.56 -15.35
CA GLY A 491 -19.31 -24.86 -16.56
C GLY A 491 -18.02 -25.66 -16.34
N LYS A 492 -17.23 -25.83 -17.40
CA LYS A 492 -15.95 -26.57 -17.39
C LYS A 492 -14.71 -25.71 -17.13
N THR A 493 -14.84 -24.40 -16.99
CA THR A 493 -13.69 -23.51 -16.77
C THR A 493 -12.80 -23.99 -15.61
N SER A 494 -11.51 -23.66 -15.68
CA SER A 494 -10.52 -23.99 -14.68
C SER A 494 -9.38 -22.99 -14.70
N VAL A 495 -8.62 -22.91 -13.60
CA VAL A 495 -7.42 -22.07 -13.52
C VAL A 495 -6.30 -22.66 -14.38
N ALA A 496 -5.52 -21.82 -15.06
CA ALA A 496 -4.31 -22.23 -15.76
C ALA A 496 -3.14 -21.26 -15.48
N GLY A 497 -3.02 -20.18 -16.24
CA GLY A 497 -1.98 -19.17 -16.06
C GLY A 497 -2.11 -18.41 -14.75
N LEU A 498 -0.98 -17.95 -14.19
CA LEU A 498 -0.92 -17.18 -12.96
C LEU A 498 0.25 -16.18 -13.02
N ALA A 499 0.02 -14.93 -12.64
CA ALA A 499 1.08 -13.94 -12.46
C ALA A 499 0.72 -12.88 -11.41
N PRO A 500 1.67 -12.43 -10.57
CA PRO A 500 1.48 -11.28 -9.70
C PRO A 500 1.52 -10.01 -10.55
N GLY A 501 0.51 -9.15 -10.46
CA GLY A 501 0.46 -7.84 -11.12
C GLY A 501 0.40 -6.68 -10.12
N PRO A 502 0.33 -5.42 -10.57
CA PRO A 502 0.42 -4.22 -9.73
C PRO A 502 -0.64 -4.13 -8.61
N ASP A 503 -1.81 -4.72 -8.81
CA ASP A 503 -2.96 -4.58 -7.91
C ASP A 503 -3.73 -5.89 -7.67
N GLY A 504 -3.07 -7.02 -7.91
CA GLY A 504 -3.63 -8.32 -7.57
C GLY A 504 -2.93 -9.49 -8.25
N LEU A 505 -3.40 -10.69 -7.92
CA LEU A 505 -2.95 -11.93 -8.53
C LEU A 505 -3.84 -12.24 -9.74
N TYR A 506 -3.25 -12.21 -10.93
CA TYR A 506 -3.96 -12.40 -12.19
C TYR A 506 -3.90 -13.86 -12.63
N PHE A 507 -5.01 -14.38 -13.15
CA PHE A 507 -5.07 -15.75 -13.61
C PHE A 507 -5.98 -15.93 -14.83
N THR A 508 -5.71 -16.98 -15.61
CA THR A 508 -6.51 -17.34 -16.78
C THR A 508 -7.55 -18.40 -16.43
N GLY A 509 -8.77 -18.24 -16.94
CA GLY A 509 -9.76 -19.30 -17.03
C GLY A 509 -9.58 -20.05 -18.35
N LEU A 510 -9.30 -21.35 -18.30
CA LEU A 510 -8.92 -22.14 -19.47
C LEU A 510 -10.02 -22.26 -20.54
N TYR A 511 -11.27 -22.43 -20.11
CA TYR A 511 -12.42 -22.63 -21.01
C TYR A 511 -13.52 -21.59 -20.78
N PRO A 512 -14.36 -21.32 -21.79
CA PRO A 512 -15.61 -20.60 -21.58
C PRO A 512 -16.52 -21.36 -20.59
N LYS A 513 -17.49 -20.64 -20.02
CA LYS A 513 -18.49 -21.22 -19.11
C LYS A 513 -19.39 -22.24 -19.82
N SER A 514 -19.73 -21.97 -21.08
CA SER A 514 -20.61 -22.76 -21.95
C SER A 514 -20.03 -22.81 -23.36
N GLY A 515 -20.43 -23.83 -24.13
CA GLY A 515 -19.88 -24.09 -25.47
C GLY A 515 -18.81 -25.18 -25.43
N ASP A 516 -18.10 -25.32 -26.55
CA ASP A 516 -17.00 -26.25 -26.70
C ASP A 516 -15.72 -25.69 -26.07
N ALA A 517 -14.82 -26.58 -25.67
CA ALA A 517 -13.57 -26.21 -24.99
C ALA A 517 -12.66 -25.32 -25.86
N THR A 518 -12.76 -25.45 -27.18
CA THR A 518 -12.01 -24.66 -28.17
C THR A 518 -12.74 -23.38 -28.60
N ASP A 519 -13.95 -23.12 -28.11
CA ASP A 519 -14.65 -21.88 -28.40
C ASP A 519 -13.95 -20.69 -27.74
N SER A 520 -14.15 -19.50 -28.30
CA SER A 520 -13.81 -18.28 -27.59
C SER A 520 -14.83 -18.01 -26.47
N GLY A 521 -14.45 -17.19 -25.50
CA GLY A 521 -15.32 -16.84 -24.36
C GLY A 521 -14.73 -17.22 -23.01
N ALA A 522 -13.52 -17.78 -22.98
CA ALA A 522 -12.76 -17.92 -21.76
C ALA A 522 -12.38 -16.52 -21.22
N LYS A 523 -12.14 -16.42 -19.91
CA LYS A 523 -11.98 -15.14 -19.23
C LYS A 523 -10.63 -15.03 -18.53
N ILE A 524 -10.18 -13.80 -18.30
CA ILE A 524 -9.05 -13.46 -17.46
C ILE A 524 -9.58 -12.79 -16.19
N TYR A 525 -9.01 -13.16 -15.06
CA TYR A 525 -9.47 -12.71 -13.75
C TYR A 525 -8.33 -12.13 -12.94
N ARG A 526 -8.69 -11.35 -11.92
CA ARG A 526 -7.79 -10.86 -10.88
C ARG A 526 -8.37 -11.16 -9.51
N VAL A 527 -7.56 -11.75 -8.63
CA VAL A 527 -7.82 -11.80 -7.19
C VAL A 527 -7.20 -10.56 -6.57
N ARG A 528 -8.02 -9.73 -5.94
CA ARG A 528 -7.59 -8.47 -5.32
C ARG A 528 -7.92 -8.47 -3.84
N TYR A 529 -6.99 -8.00 -3.03
CA TYR A 529 -7.23 -7.76 -1.61
C TYR A 529 -8.00 -6.44 -1.43
N VAL A 530 -9.07 -6.48 -0.63
CA VAL A 530 -10.05 -5.39 -0.47
C VAL A 530 -10.55 -5.25 0.96
N GLN A 531 -9.77 -5.69 1.96
CA GLN A 531 -10.21 -5.94 3.33
C GLN A 531 -11.43 -5.10 3.77
N LYS A 532 -12.48 -5.81 4.18
CA LYS A 532 -13.67 -5.19 4.76
C LYS A 532 -13.25 -4.45 6.03
N ALA A 533 -13.49 -3.14 6.06
CA ALA A 533 -13.21 -2.29 7.21
C ALA A 533 -13.70 -2.97 8.49
N SER A 534 -12.76 -3.33 9.38
CA SER A 534 -13.10 -3.53 10.77
C SER A 534 -13.61 -2.19 11.30
N SER A 535 -14.64 -2.21 12.16
CA SER A 535 -15.07 -1.01 12.89
C SER A 535 -13.98 -0.40 13.77
N ALA A 536 -12.88 -1.13 14.04
CA ALA A 536 -11.74 -0.66 14.83
C ALA A 536 -10.39 -1.09 14.20
N PRO A 537 -9.40 -0.17 14.13
CA PRO A 537 -8.03 -0.43 13.69
C PRO A 537 -7.35 -1.64 14.35
N VAL A 538 -7.47 -1.78 15.67
CA VAL A 538 -6.95 -2.93 16.42
C VAL A 538 -7.99 -3.43 17.43
N THR A 539 -8.06 -4.74 17.64
CA THR A 539 -8.81 -5.33 18.76
C THR A 539 -7.88 -6.22 19.58
N VAL A 540 -7.83 -6.01 20.89
CA VAL A 540 -6.99 -6.76 21.84
C VAL A 540 -7.83 -7.70 22.70
N TYR A 541 -7.26 -8.81 23.13
CA TYR A 541 -7.94 -9.83 23.92
C TYR A 541 -7.07 -10.31 25.08
N SER A 542 -7.74 -10.68 26.17
CA SER A 542 -7.13 -11.29 27.36
C SER A 542 -6.79 -12.77 27.22
N ASP A 543 -7.19 -13.40 26.11
CA ASP A 543 -6.98 -14.81 25.84
C ASP A 543 -6.34 -15.00 24.45
N SER A 544 -5.47 -16.00 24.32
CA SER A 544 -4.71 -16.26 23.10
C SER A 544 -5.55 -16.80 21.94
N ALA A 545 -6.76 -17.29 22.19
CA ALA A 545 -7.72 -17.78 21.19
C ALA A 545 -8.75 -16.71 20.78
N PHE A 546 -8.48 -15.43 21.06
CA PHE A 546 -9.35 -14.28 20.77
C PHE A 546 -10.70 -14.35 21.52
N ARG A 547 -10.67 -14.83 22.77
CA ARG A 547 -11.84 -14.96 23.66
C ARG A 547 -11.66 -14.09 24.91
N GLY A 548 -12.63 -14.13 25.82
CA GLY A 548 -12.56 -13.40 27.10
C GLY A 548 -12.77 -11.89 26.94
N ASP A 549 -12.23 -11.12 27.90
CA ASP A 549 -12.29 -9.66 27.87
C ASP A 549 -11.56 -9.15 26.63
N SER A 550 -12.18 -8.17 25.96
CA SER A 550 -11.65 -7.60 24.73
C SER A 550 -11.85 -6.10 24.70
N ALA A 551 -11.01 -5.42 23.94
CA ALA A 551 -11.14 -3.98 23.74
C ALA A 551 -10.71 -3.56 22.33
N LYS A 552 -11.33 -2.49 21.85
CA LYS A 552 -11.11 -1.94 20.53
C LYS A 552 -10.29 -0.67 20.64
N LEU A 553 -9.22 -0.58 19.85
CA LEU A 553 -8.29 0.54 19.84
C LEU A 553 -8.36 1.26 18.49
N GLY A 554 -8.47 2.59 18.54
CA GLY A 554 -8.31 3.50 17.40
C GLY A 554 -6.84 3.71 17.05
N THR A 555 -6.56 4.59 16.09
CA THR A 555 -5.19 5.09 15.87
C THR A 555 -4.78 5.94 17.06
N GLY A 556 -3.51 5.84 17.47
CA GLY A 556 -3.02 6.54 18.65
C GLY A 556 -2.11 5.69 19.53
N ILE A 557 -1.57 6.32 20.57
CA ILE A 557 -0.76 5.65 21.58
C ILE A 557 -1.61 5.45 22.83
N THR A 558 -1.88 4.21 23.18
CA THR A 558 -2.64 3.83 24.39
C THR A 558 -1.66 3.32 25.45
N ASP A 559 -1.65 3.99 26.59
CA ASP A 559 -0.92 3.57 27.80
C ASP A 559 -1.87 2.72 28.65
N GLY A 560 -1.45 1.50 28.98
CA GLY A 560 -2.21 0.56 29.79
C GLY A 560 -2.17 0.88 31.28
N THR A 561 -1.22 1.71 31.72
CA THR A 561 -1.01 2.02 33.14
C THR A 561 -2.23 2.73 33.74
N GLY A 562 -2.85 2.09 34.74
CA GLY A 562 -4.08 2.58 35.36
C GLY A 562 -5.27 1.66 35.09
N THR A 563 -6.07 1.95 34.05
CA THR A 563 -7.35 1.27 33.81
C THR A 563 -7.32 0.22 32.70
N GLY A 564 -6.13 -0.09 32.18
CA GLY A 564 -5.95 -0.99 31.04
C GLY A 564 -6.46 -0.41 29.73
N PHE A 565 -6.55 -1.26 28.71
CA PHE A 565 -6.86 -0.90 27.32
C PHE A 565 -8.35 -0.79 27.04
N GLY A 566 -9.17 -0.16 27.91
CA GLY A 566 -10.61 0.05 27.64
C GLY A 566 -11.50 -1.20 27.82
N GLY A 567 -10.99 -2.25 28.49
CA GLY A 567 -11.72 -3.47 28.81
C GLY A 567 -10.81 -4.66 29.15
N VAL A 568 -9.58 -4.66 28.61
CA VAL A 568 -8.51 -5.61 28.94
C VAL A 568 -7.56 -4.93 29.92
N LYS A 569 -7.15 -5.62 30.99
CA LYS A 569 -6.26 -5.03 31.99
C LYS A 569 -4.84 -4.85 31.43
N ASP A 570 -4.11 -3.94 32.07
CA ASP A 570 -2.66 -3.84 31.90
C ASP A 570 -2.00 -5.19 32.18
N ASP A 571 -0.94 -5.53 31.45
CA ASP A 571 -0.24 -6.82 31.58
C ASP A 571 -1.17 -8.05 31.45
N SER A 572 -2.27 -7.93 30.69
CA SER A 572 -3.19 -9.05 30.47
C SER A 572 -3.59 -9.22 29.01
N VAL A 573 -2.88 -8.59 28.06
CA VAL A 573 -3.15 -8.79 26.63
C VAL A 573 -2.39 -10.01 26.13
N SER A 574 -3.13 -11.00 25.64
CA SER A 574 -2.59 -12.28 25.15
C SER A 574 -2.72 -12.45 23.62
N SER A 575 -3.60 -11.71 22.96
CA SER A 575 -3.70 -11.70 21.49
C SER A 575 -4.27 -10.40 20.95
N LEU A 576 -4.04 -10.14 19.66
CA LEU A 576 -4.60 -8.96 19.00
C LEU A 576 -4.94 -9.23 17.52
N LYS A 577 -5.89 -8.46 17.00
CA LYS A 577 -6.26 -8.42 15.57
C LYS A 577 -6.01 -7.02 15.04
N VAL A 578 -5.24 -6.91 13.96
CA VAL A 578 -4.96 -5.65 13.27
C VAL A 578 -5.75 -5.60 11.96
N ALA A 579 -6.50 -4.52 11.77
CA ALA A 579 -7.25 -4.29 10.54
C ALA A 579 -6.33 -3.85 9.39
N GLY A 580 -6.82 -3.99 8.16
CA GLY A 580 -6.08 -3.62 6.95
C GLY A 580 -5.89 -2.14 6.84
N GLY A 581 -4.71 -1.75 6.37
CA GLY A 581 -4.29 -0.36 6.37
C GLY A 581 -3.80 0.15 7.73
N TYR A 582 -3.70 -0.73 8.73
CA TYR A 582 -3.18 -0.40 10.06
C TYR A 582 -2.01 -1.29 10.46
N ARG A 583 -1.16 -0.75 11.34
CA ARG A 583 0.01 -1.39 11.94
C ARG A 583 0.02 -1.08 13.44
N ALA A 584 0.61 -1.94 14.25
CA ALA A 584 0.67 -1.76 15.70
C ALA A 584 2.07 -2.00 16.27
N VAL A 585 2.43 -1.22 17.29
CA VAL A 585 3.59 -1.45 18.15
C VAL A 585 3.08 -1.75 19.56
N VAL A 586 3.48 -2.89 20.11
CA VAL A 586 3.15 -3.29 21.50
C VAL A 586 4.44 -3.34 22.31
N CYS A 587 4.42 -2.77 23.52
CA CYS A 587 5.58 -2.71 24.40
C CYS A 587 5.28 -3.15 25.84
N ALA A 588 6.28 -3.75 26.49
CA ALA A 588 6.28 -4.17 27.88
C ALA A 588 7.28 -3.36 28.72
N GLY A 589 6.82 -2.83 29.86
CA GLY A 589 7.67 -2.31 30.93
C GLY A 589 8.07 -0.83 30.86
N GLY A 590 7.34 0.04 30.15
CA GLY A 590 7.67 1.47 30.04
C GLY A 590 6.56 2.41 30.51
N THR A 591 6.85 3.30 31.46
CA THR A 591 6.06 4.52 31.73
C THR A 591 6.52 5.67 30.84
N ALA A 592 5.62 6.64 30.61
CA ALA A 592 5.76 7.78 29.70
C ALA A 592 7.15 8.47 29.66
N ALA A 593 7.44 9.06 28.49
CA ALA A 593 8.69 9.69 28.06
C ALA A 593 9.49 10.47 29.14
N PRO A 594 10.85 10.51 29.07
CA PRO A 594 11.72 10.07 27.97
C PRO A 594 12.63 8.87 28.33
N THR A 595 12.20 7.94 29.18
CA THR A 595 13.06 6.83 29.67
C THR A 595 12.72 5.47 29.04
N GLY A 596 12.68 5.35 27.70
CA GLY A 596 12.64 4.06 26.97
C GLY A 596 11.41 3.14 27.19
N LEU A 597 10.85 2.56 26.13
CA LEU A 597 9.61 1.76 26.20
C LEU A 597 9.79 0.28 26.58
N GLY A 598 10.96 -0.14 27.06
CA GLY A 598 11.24 -1.54 27.38
C GLY A 598 11.24 -2.45 26.13
N THR A 599 10.69 -3.65 26.23
CA THR A 599 10.65 -4.62 25.11
C THR A 599 9.47 -4.30 24.20
N CYS A 600 9.73 -4.01 22.92
CA CYS A 600 8.70 -3.67 21.95
C CYS A 600 8.65 -4.65 20.77
N ARG A 601 7.47 -4.83 20.18
CA ARG A 601 7.25 -5.61 18.96
C ARG A 601 6.29 -4.93 17.99
N TYR A 602 6.50 -5.19 16.71
CA TYR A 602 5.67 -4.74 15.61
C TYR A 602 4.67 -5.81 15.17
N PHE A 603 3.45 -5.39 14.81
CA PHE A 603 2.38 -6.24 14.31
C PHE A 603 1.71 -5.58 13.09
N GLY A 604 1.79 -6.23 11.93
CA GLY A 604 1.08 -5.80 10.71
C GLY A 604 -0.40 -6.26 10.68
N PRO A 605 -1.14 -5.98 9.60
CA PRO A 605 -2.52 -6.46 9.40
C PRO A 605 -2.65 -7.97 9.60
N GLY A 606 -3.73 -8.43 10.24
CA GLY A 606 -4.01 -9.85 10.44
C GLY A 606 -4.39 -10.24 11.87
N GLU A 607 -4.50 -11.54 12.13
CA GLU A 607 -4.77 -12.10 13.45
C GLU A 607 -3.47 -12.59 14.09
N HIS A 608 -3.18 -12.16 15.32
CA HIS A 608 -1.94 -12.47 16.04
C HIS A 608 -2.25 -13.18 17.36
N PRO A 609 -2.33 -14.53 17.36
CA PRO A 609 -2.52 -15.31 18.59
C PRO A 609 -1.20 -15.42 19.35
N ALA A 610 -1.23 -15.29 20.68
CA ALA A 610 -0.09 -15.38 21.59
C ALA A 610 1.05 -14.38 21.26
N LEU A 611 1.10 -13.26 21.98
CA LEU A 611 2.07 -12.17 21.72
C LEU A 611 3.53 -12.48 22.13
N ASP A 612 3.88 -13.77 22.25
CA ASP A 612 5.21 -14.30 22.60
C ASP A 612 5.72 -13.69 23.92
N VAL A 613 6.93 -13.09 23.94
CA VAL A 613 7.50 -12.42 25.12
C VAL A 613 6.65 -11.26 25.66
N LEU A 614 5.65 -10.78 24.91
CA LEU A 614 4.71 -9.73 25.34
C LEU A 614 3.38 -10.30 25.84
N ASN A 615 3.20 -11.62 25.83
CA ASN A 615 1.97 -12.25 26.29
C ASN A 615 1.75 -11.93 27.77
N ASP A 616 0.62 -11.29 28.09
CA ASP A 616 0.29 -10.81 29.44
C ASP A 616 1.36 -9.87 30.03
N GLN A 617 2.00 -9.08 29.16
CA GLN A 617 2.99 -8.07 29.55
C GLN A 617 2.84 -6.76 28.77
N ALA A 618 1.79 -6.64 27.95
CA ALA A 618 1.56 -5.41 27.19
C ALA A 618 1.17 -4.28 28.14
N SER A 619 2.02 -3.25 28.17
CA SER A 619 1.83 -2.02 28.95
C SER A 619 1.57 -0.80 28.07
N LEU A 620 1.88 -0.90 26.78
CA LEU A 620 1.62 0.15 25.80
C LEU A 620 1.27 -0.46 24.45
N ILE A 621 0.25 0.08 23.80
CA ILE A 621 -0.16 -0.30 22.44
C ILE A 621 -0.34 0.97 21.61
N ALA A 622 0.48 1.11 20.59
CA ALA A 622 0.41 2.19 19.64
C ALA A 622 -0.09 1.66 18.29
N VAL A 623 -1.09 2.32 17.72
CA VAL A 623 -1.76 1.90 16.48
C VAL A 623 -1.65 3.02 15.47
N PHE A 624 -1.26 2.67 14.24
CA PHE A 624 -0.95 3.61 13.18
C PHE A 624 -1.65 3.19 11.91
N SER A 625 -2.10 4.16 11.11
CA SER A 625 -2.45 3.95 9.71
C SER A 625 -1.18 3.79 8.85
N ASN A 626 -1.37 3.51 7.56
CA ASN A 626 -0.30 3.63 6.57
C ASN A 626 0.25 5.07 6.50
N PRO A 627 1.50 5.28 6.01
CA PRO A 627 2.07 6.61 5.82
C PRO A 627 1.15 7.59 5.09
N GLU A 628 1.01 8.79 5.66
CA GLU A 628 0.31 9.91 5.02
C GLU A 628 1.27 11.05 4.74
N ALA A 629 1.04 11.80 3.67
CA ALA A 629 1.83 13.00 3.42
C ALA A 629 1.49 14.07 4.46
N GLY A 630 2.49 14.70 5.08
CA GLY A 630 2.25 15.73 6.08
C GLY A 630 3.51 16.23 6.77
N ARG A 631 3.34 17.26 7.60
CA ARG A 631 4.41 17.87 8.42
C ARG A 631 4.13 17.70 9.91
N GLY A 632 3.61 16.55 10.34
CA GLY A 632 3.35 16.31 11.76
C GLY A 632 4.65 16.22 12.56
N VAL A 633 5.64 15.52 12.00
CA VAL A 633 6.97 15.32 12.56
C VAL A 633 8.01 15.61 11.50
N VAL A 634 9.14 16.21 11.88
CA VAL A 634 10.28 16.46 10.98
C VAL A 634 11.52 15.80 11.57
N GLY A 635 12.12 14.87 10.83
CA GLY A 635 13.43 14.30 11.14
C GLY A 635 14.54 15.14 10.52
N TYR A 636 15.65 15.31 11.23
CA TYR A 636 16.82 16.08 10.79
C TYR A 636 18.07 15.21 10.81
N ARG A 637 18.94 15.42 9.82
CA ARG A 637 20.23 14.73 9.70
C ARG A 637 21.26 15.29 10.67
N ASP A 638 21.08 16.51 11.13
CA ASP A 638 21.95 17.20 12.08
C ASP A 638 21.20 17.59 13.37
N ALA A 639 21.96 17.70 14.47
CA ALA A 639 21.42 18.09 15.77
C ALA A 639 21.02 19.58 15.85
N ASP A 640 21.50 20.42 14.90
CA ASP A 640 21.22 21.85 14.86
C ASP A 640 19.91 22.18 14.14
N LEU A 641 19.24 21.17 13.55
CA LEU A 641 17.98 21.26 12.82
C LEU A 641 18.10 22.05 11.50
N GLY A 642 19.28 22.05 10.89
CA GLY A 642 19.57 22.80 9.66
C GLY A 642 19.34 21.99 8.37
N ASP A 643 19.42 20.67 8.46
CA ASP A 643 19.35 19.71 7.36
C ASP A 643 18.20 18.71 7.61
N VAL A 644 17.10 18.93 6.90
CA VAL A 644 15.89 18.10 7.01
C VAL A 644 16.17 16.74 6.37
N ALA A 645 16.06 15.67 7.15
CA ALA A 645 16.11 14.31 6.64
C ALA A 645 14.84 13.98 5.87
N GLN A 646 13.69 14.16 6.52
CA GLN A 646 12.36 13.84 5.99
C GLN A 646 11.27 14.53 6.82
N THR A 647 10.14 14.85 6.19
CA THR A 647 8.91 15.27 6.88
C THR A 647 7.90 14.12 6.90
N LEU A 648 7.34 13.85 8.07
CA LEU A 648 6.45 12.73 8.34
C LEU A 648 5.06 13.28 8.73
N GLY A 649 4.03 12.85 8.01
CA GLY A 649 2.63 12.99 8.40
C GLY A 649 2.23 11.91 9.40
N THR A 650 0.93 11.71 9.59
CA THR A 650 0.36 10.60 10.38
C THR A 650 0.67 9.24 9.75
N GLY A 651 0.69 8.18 10.57
CA GLY A 651 0.93 6.82 10.12
C GLY A 651 2.32 6.29 10.50
N MET A 652 2.66 5.08 10.06
CA MET A 652 3.93 4.43 10.38
C MET A 652 4.84 4.31 9.17
N TYR A 653 6.10 4.74 9.33
CA TYR A 653 7.15 4.76 8.33
C TYR A 653 8.27 3.80 8.71
N GLU A 654 8.67 2.95 7.77
CA GLU A 654 9.73 1.95 7.95
C GLU A 654 10.87 2.12 6.92
N SER A 655 12.12 1.99 7.38
CA SER A 655 13.31 1.96 6.52
C SER A 655 13.28 0.81 5.51
N VAL A 656 12.90 -0.40 5.95
CA VAL A 656 12.81 -1.63 5.12
C VAL A 656 11.73 -1.54 4.05
N ALA A 657 10.70 -0.74 4.29
CA ALA A 657 9.64 -0.50 3.30
C ALA A 657 10.00 0.65 2.35
N GLY A 658 11.17 1.28 2.52
CA GLY A 658 11.56 2.47 1.77
C GLY A 658 10.73 3.71 2.11
N GLU A 659 9.97 3.68 3.21
CA GLU A 659 9.07 4.77 3.64
C GLU A 659 9.82 5.83 4.46
N LEU A 660 10.97 5.49 5.04
CA LEU A 660 11.92 6.44 5.63
C LEU A 660 13.05 6.72 4.64
N ASP A 661 13.29 8.00 4.33
CA ASP A 661 14.31 8.45 3.38
C ASP A 661 15.72 8.12 3.87
N GLY A 662 16.15 6.90 3.55
CA GLY A 662 17.54 6.46 3.47
C GLY A 662 18.07 5.53 4.56
N GLY A 663 17.24 4.80 5.30
CA GLY A 663 17.69 3.71 6.21
C GLY A 663 19.00 4.01 6.98
N ASP A 664 19.88 3.02 7.11
CA ASP A 664 21.21 3.15 7.77
C ASP A 664 22.17 4.17 7.11
N SER A 665 21.82 4.72 5.94
CA SER A 665 22.66 5.63 5.15
C SER A 665 22.25 7.10 5.24
N ALA A 666 21.18 7.40 5.97
CA ALA A 666 20.60 8.74 6.13
C ALA A 666 20.08 8.97 7.56
N PRO A 667 20.96 9.03 8.56
CA PRO A 667 20.57 8.98 9.96
C PRO A 667 19.69 10.16 10.40
N ILE A 668 18.53 9.88 11.02
CA ILE A 668 17.78 10.87 11.81
C ILE A 668 18.53 11.04 13.15
N ASN A 669 19.06 12.24 13.36
CA ASN A 669 19.82 12.61 14.57
C ASN A 669 19.06 13.57 15.48
N ALA A 670 18.06 14.27 14.96
CA ALA A 670 17.15 15.12 15.73
C ALA A 670 15.73 15.07 15.15
N LEU A 671 14.74 15.40 15.99
CA LEU A 671 13.32 15.30 15.63
C LEU A 671 12.55 16.51 16.15
N LYS A 672 11.62 17.04 15.35
CA LYS A 672 10.64 18.06 15.77
C LYS A 672 9.23 17.53 15.54
N ALA A 673 8.49 17.32 16.62
CA ALA A 673 7.06 17.01 16.57
C ALA A 673 6.27 18.32 16.71
N ASN A 674 5.43 18.64 15.73
CA ASN A 674 4.60 19.84 15.76
C ASN A 674 3.51 19.74 16.85
N PRO A 675 2.95 20.88 17.30
CA PRO A 675 1.89 20.88 18.33
C PRO A 675 0.73 19.94 17.97
N GLY A 676 0.32 19.09 18.92
CA GLY A 676 -0.75 18.11 18.72
C GLY A 676 -0.28 16.78 18.10
N TYR A 677 0.98 16.69 17.67
CA TYR A 677 1.56 15.45 17.15
C TYR A 677 2.46 14.78 18.18
N ARG A 678 2.48 13.45 18.14
CA ARG A 678 3.36 12.58 18.92
C ARG A 678 4.02 11.57 17.99
N ALA A 679 5.23 11.14 18.31
CA ALA A 679 5.95 10.12 17.56
C ALA A 679 6.40 8.98 18.47
N ILE A 680 6.39 7.74 17.96
CA ILE A 680 7.21 6.65 18.46
C ILE A 680 8.37 6.45 17.47
N ALA A 681 9.60 6.33 17.94
CA ALA A 681 10.74 5.98 17.09
C ALA A 681 11.52 4.81 17.68
N CYS A 682 11.97 3.89 16.81
CA CYS A 682 12.70 2.69 17.20
C CYS A 682 13.95 2.46 16.34
N ASP A 683 14.97 1.81 16.90
CA ASP A 683 16.31 1.63 16.28
C ASP A 683 16.55 0.29 15.55
N LYS A 684 15.51 -0.51 15.32
CA LYS A 684 15.64 -1.81 14.66
C LYS A 684 14.47 -2.11 13.74
N ASP A 685 14.78 -2.42 12.49
CA ASP A 685 13.83 -2.91 11.49
C ASP A 685 13.82 -4.46 11.39
N ARG A 686 12.94 -4.96 10.51
CA ARG A 686 12.59 -6.38 10.32
C ARG A 686 13.69 -7.21 9.64
N THR A 687 14.93 -7.15 10.10
CA THR A 687 15.95 -8.15 9.70
C THR A 687 15.86 -9.39 10.61
N GLY A 688 14.88 -10.26 10.34
CA GLY A 688 14.82 -11.62 10.91
C GLY A 688 13.85 -11.87 12.09
N GLY A 689 12.96 -10.92 12.44
CA GLY A 689 11.89 -11.14 13.44
C GLY A 689 11.04 -9.89 13.71
N ALA A 690 9.91 -10.04 14.41
CA ALA A 690 8.99 -8.95 14.77
C ALA A 690 9.39 -8.17 16.05
N ALA A 691 10.62 -8.38 16.55
CA ALA A 691 11.14 -7.72 17.75
C ALA A 691 11.84 -6.41 17.40
N LEU A 692 11.41 -5.32 18.02
CA LEU A 692 12.02 -4.00 17.89
C LEU A 692 13.15 -3.85 18.91
N GLY A 693 14.07 -2.92 18.64
CA GLY A 693 15.17 -2.58 19.55
C GLY A 693 14.74 -1.53 20.58
N THR A 694 15.56 -0.53 20.81
CA THR A 694 15.21 0.62 21.65
C THR A 694 14.05 1.38 21.00
N CYS A 695 12.98 1.62 21.74
CA CYS A 695 11.88 2.48 21.29
C CYS A 695 11.65 3.63 22.29
N ARG A 696 11.29 4.83 21.80
CA ARG A 696 10.94 6.00 22.62
C ARG A 696 9.74 6.74 22.04
N ILE A 697 8.98 7.39 22.93
CA ILE A 697 7.91 8.32 22.56
C ILE A 697 8.44 9.75 22.64
N PHE A 698 8.07 10.56 21.66
CA PHE A 698 8.35 11.98 21.56
C PHE A 698 7.01 12.71 21.48
N ASP A 699 6.67 13.46 22.54
CA ASP A 699 5.51 14.36 22.52
C ASP A 699 5.81 15.62 21.69
N SER A 700 4.83 16.50 21.50
CA SER A 700 5.05 17.75 20.77
C SER A 700 6.22 18.55 21.34
N GLY A 701 7.19 18.90 20.50
CA GLY A 701 8.44 19.48 20.97
C GLY A 701 9.58 19.37 19.96
N THR A 702 10.74 19.88 20.36
CA THR A 702 11.98 19.84 19.58
C THR A 702 13.03 19.06 20.35
N TYR A 703 13.54 18.00 19.74
CA TYR A 703 14.48 17.05 20.33
C TYR A 703 15.76 17.04 19.52
N LYS A 704 16.76 17.81 19.98
CA LYS A 704 18.08 17.90 19.36
C LYS A 704 19.01 16.73 19.71
N ASP A 705 18.69 16.03 20.79
CA ASP A 705 19.43 14.86 21.26
C ASP A 705 18.45 13.69 21.41
N LEU A 706 18.65 12.65 20.60
CA LEU A 706 17.85 11.43 20.60
C LEU A 706 18.54 10.30 21.40
N GLY A 707 19.69 10.56 22.04
CA GLY A 707 20.49 9.58 22.76
C GLY A 707 20.86 8.38 21.90
N ASP A 708 20.66 7.16 22.42
CA ASP A 708 21.03 5.93 21.72
C ASP A 708 20.30 5.66 20.40
N LEU A 709 19.18 6.37 20.15
CA LEU A 709 18.42 6.33 18.89
C LEU A 709 19.06 7.19 17.79
N ALA A 710 19.86 8.20 18.14
CA ALA A 710 20.48 9.08 17.17
C ALA A 710 21.31 8.23 16.19
N GLY A 711 21.01 8.39 14.90
CA GLY A 711 21.72 7.65 13.88
C GLY A 711 21.19 6.27 13.54
N LYS A 712 20.20 5.77 14.30
CA LYS A 712 19.77 4.38 14.22
C LYS A 712 18.27 4.20 13.99
N ILE A 713 17.50 5.28 13.94
CA ILE A 713 16.05 5.21 13.75
C ILE A 713 15.72 4.53 12.42
N SER A 714 14.97 3.44 12.50
CA SER A 714 14.56 2.61 11.37
C SER A 714 13.04 2.43 11.29
N LEU A 715 12.31 2.86 12.33
CA LEU A 715 10.86 2.90 12.36
C LEU A 715 10.42 4.19 13.06
N VAL A 716 9.48 4.93 12.45
CA VAL A 716 8.81 6.08 13.07
C VAL A 716 7.31 5.94 12.89
N GLY A 717 6.56 5.91 13.98
CA GLY A 717 5.10 6.02 13.95
C GLY A 717 4.68 7.40 14.43
N VAL A 718 3.87 8.10 13.64
CA VAL A 718 3.37 9.44 13.96
C VAL A 718 1.87 9.39 14.19
N VAL A 719 1.44 9.98 15.31
CA VAL A 719 0.04 10.15 15.68
C VAL A 719 -0.29 11.64 15.62
N GLY A 720 -1.39 11.95 14.94
CA GLY A 720 -1.94 13.30 14.83
C GLY A 720 -2.96 13.60 15.92
N PRO A 721 -3.39 14.87 16.03
CA PRO A 721 -4.32 15.30 17.06
C PRO A 721 -5.73 14.72 16.85
N PRO A 722 -6.47 14.39 17.92
CA PRO A 722 -7.76 13.71 17.85
C PRO A 722 -8.85 14.37 16.99
N VAL A 723 -8.93 15.71 17.04
CA VAL A 723 -9.87 16.48 16.21
C VAL A 723 -9.17 17.72 15.70
N THR A 724 -9.34 18.05 14.42
CA THR A 724 -8.90 19.31 13.84
C THR A 724 -10.09 20.03 13.20
N ALA A 725 -10.28 21.30 13.55
CA ALA A 725 -11.30 22.16 12.96
C ALA A 725 -10.66 23.15 11.99
N PHE A 726 -11.35 23.45 10.90
CA PHE A 726 -10.88 24.30 9.81
C PHE A 726 -11.87 25.41 9.52
N ALA A 727 -11.34 26.60 9.21
CA ALA A 727 -12.10 27.80 8.96
C ALA A 727 -12.72 27.88 7.54
N GLN A 728 -12.42 26.88 6.70
CA GLN A 728 -12.92 26.80 5.34
C GLN A 728 -13.25 25.35 4.97
N ALA A 729 -14.21 25.20 4.06
CA ALA A 729 -14.67 23.90 3.55
C ALA A 729 -13.52 23.09 2.93
N GLY A 730 -13.55 21.77 3.16
CA GLY A 730 -12.56 20.82 2.63
C GLY A 730 -11.22 20.94 3.35
N ALA A 731 -11.26 21.17 4.67
CA ALA A 731 -10.10 21.20 5.55
C ALA A 731 -9.02 22.22 5.14
N LYS A 732 -9.43 23.47 4.90
CA LYS A 732 -8.57 24.57 4.43
C LYS A 732 -8.65 25.79 5.36
N GLY A 733 -7.75 26.75 5.15
CA GLY A 733 -7.73 28.01 5.87
C GLY A 733 -7.08 27.90 7.25
N ASP A 734 -7.47 28.78 8.16
CA ASP A 734 -7.01 28.74 9.54
C ASP A 734 -7.51 27.45 10.22
N GLU A 735 -6.64 26.77 10.95
CA GLU A 735 -6.93 25.48 11.58
C GLU A 735 -6.57 25.49 13.06
N GLN A 736 -7.29 24.70 13.85
CA GLN A 736 -6.95 24.43 15.24
C GLN A 736 -7.18 22.95 15.56
N SER A 737 -6.21 22.36 16.23
CA SER A 737 -6.29 20.99 16.73
C SER A 737 -6.72 20.94 18.20
N PHE A 738 -7.45 19.90 18.55
CA PHE A 738 -8.14 19.74 19.83
C PHE A 738 -7.88 18.36 20.43
N GLU A 739 -7.37 18.36 21.67
CA GLU A 739 -7.27 17.18 22.53
C GLU A 739 -8.60 16.89 23.23
N PRO A 740 -8.78 15.74 23.92
CA PRO A 740 -10.00 15.46 24.66
C PRO A 740 -10.32 16.55 25.70
N GLY A 741 -11.52 17.09 25.64
CA GLY A 741 -11.93 18.24 26.45
C GLY A 741 -13.13 18.99 25.85
N VAL A 742 -13.64 19.97 26.59
CA VAL A 742 -14.72 20.85 26.14
C VAL A 742 -14.16 22.24 25.90
N TYR A 743 -14.27 22.75 24.67
CA TYR A 743 -13.71 24.02 24.21
C TYR A 743 -14.82 25.02 23.91
N GLU A 744 -14.64 26.24 24.40
CA GLU A 744 -15.61 27.33 24.27
C GLU A 744 -15.03 28.51 23.48
N GLY A 745 -15.69 28.87 22.38
CA GLY A 745 -15.34 30.02 21.56
C GLY A 745 -15.40 31.35 22.32
N SER A 746 -16.43 31.52 23.17
CA SER A 746 -16.60 32.70 24.05
C SER A 746 -15.46 32.93 25.04
N ARG A 747 -14.67 31.90 25.34
CA ARG A 747 -13.47 31.97 26.20
C ARG A 747 -12.17 32.08 25.40
N GLY A 748 -12.28 32.19 24.08
CA GLY A 748 -11.16 32.24 23.15
C GLY A 748 -10.47 30.90 22.94
N GLU A 749 -11.15 29.79 23.24
CA GLU A 749 -10.55 28.45 23.16
C GLU A 749 -10.64 27.89 21.73
N LEU A 750 -11.35 28.57 20.81
CA LEU A 750 -11.40 28.29 19.36
C LEU A 750 -10.60 29.31 18.52
N LYS A 751 -9.74 30.13 19.14
CA LYS A 751 -9.08 31.27 18.49
C LYS A 751 -8.22 30.94 17.27
N GLY A 752 -7.69 29.72 17.18
CA GLY A 752 -6.83 29.29 16.07
C GLY A 752 -7.60 29.05 14.77
N VAL A 753 -8.89 28.68 14.86
CA VAL A 753 -9.79 28.48 13.71
C VAL A 753 -10.82 29.61 13.58
N GLY A 754 -11.12 30.30 14.68
CA GLY A 754 -12.15 31.34 14.76
C GLY A 754 -13.44 30.82 15.40
N ASP A 755 -13.96 31.59 16.36
CA ASP A 755 -15.30 31.34 16.94
C ASP A 755 -16.34 31.60 15.85
N ASN A 756 -17.28 30.67 15.65
CA ASN A 756 -18.26 30.72 14.56
C ASN A 756 -17.63 30.79 13.16
N ALA A 757 -16.46 30.18 12.97
CA ALA A 757 -15.81 30.10 11.68
C ALA A 757 -15.55 28.66 11.22
N VAL A 758 -15.92 27.66 12.03
CA VAL A 758 -15.65 26.26 11.68
C VAL A 758 -16.57 25.81 10.55
N THR A 759 -15.97 25.55 9.41
CA THR A 759 -16.65 25.03 8.21
C THR A 759 -16.34 23.54 7.98
N THR A 760 -15.28 22.99 8.58
CA THR A 760 -14.95 21.56 8.46
C THR A 760 -14.37 21.00 9.76
N LEU A 761 -14.79 19.79 10.13
CA LEU A 761 -14.25 19.03 11.26
C LEU A 761 -13.61 17.73 10.75
N ARG A 762 -12.35 17.47 11.11
CA ARG A 762 -11.69 16.17 10.94
C ARG A 762 -11.57 15.49 12.30
N VAL A 763 -12.14 14.28 12.42
CA VAL A 763 -12.16 13.48 13.66
C VAL A 763 -11.39 12.20 13.43
N GLU A 764 -10.35 11.94 14.22
CA GLU A 764 -9.52 10.74 14.09
C GLU A 764 -10.24 9.47 14.58
N PRO A 765 -9.91 8.28 14.02
CA PRO A 765 -10.45 6.99 14.48
C PRO A 765 -10.29 6.75 15.99
N GLY A 766 -11.40 6.44 16.67
CA GLY A 766 -11.42 6.24 18.13
C GLY A 766 -11.89 7.47 18.93
N PHE A 767 -12.12 8.59 18.25
CA PHE A 767 -12.63 9.82 18.84
C PHE A 767 -14.00 10.21 18.28
N HIS A 768 -14.71 11.03 19.06
CA HIS A 768 -15.95 11.68 18.68
C HIS A 768 -15.86 13.18 18.96
N ALA A 769 -16.47 13.97 18.09
CA ALA A 769 -16.66 15.40 18.32
C ALA A 769 -18.15 15.70 18.50
N VAL A 770 -18.50 16.47 19.52
CA VAL A 770 -19.81 17.11 19.64
C VAL A 770 -19.62 18.59 19.35
N ALA A 771 -20.21 19.07 18.26
CA ALA A 771 -20.16 20.48 17.88
C ALA A 771 -21.55 21.11 18.05
N CYS A 772 -21.59 22.27 18.67
CA CYS A 772 -22.82 22.99 18.97
C CYS A 772 -22.75 24.43 18.47
N ALA A 773 -23.85 24.90 17.89
CA ALA A 773 -24.06 26.30 17.61
C ALA A 773 -24.64 27.00 18.83
N ASN A 774 -23.96 27.98 19.40
CA ASN A 774 -24.50 28.80 20.49
C ASN A 774 -23.86 30.20 20.56
N ASP A 775 -24.66 31.24 20.39
CA ASP A 775 -24.21 32.64 20.40
C ASP A 775 -24.34 33.29 21.80
N GLY A 776 -24.78 32.53 22.81
CA GLY A 776 -24.99 33.00 24.18
C GLY A 776 -23.78 32.78 25.11
N SER A 777 -23.46 33.79 25.94
CA SER A 777 -22.37 33.68 26.93
C SER A 777 -22.65 32.54 27.92
N THR A 778 -21.83 31.49 27.90
CA THR A 778 -21.93 30.30 28.76
C THR A 778 -21.68 30.55 30.26
N GLY A 779 -21.24 31.77 30.63
CA GLY A 779 -21.05 32.17 32.03
C GLY A 779 -20.18 31.20 32.84
N ALA A 780 -20.27 31.27 34.17
CA ALA A 780 -19.52 30.39 35.09
C ALA A 780 -20.34 29.21 35.65
N GLY A 781 -21.46 28.85 35.02
CA GLY A 781 -22.43 27.88 35.56
C GLY A 781 -23.06 26.99 34.50
N THR A 782 -24.31 27.26 34.10
CA THR A 782 -25.04 26.50 33.08
C THR A 782 -25.47 27.37 31.90
N ALA A 783 -25.56 26.77 30.72
CA ALA A 783 -26.13 27.40 29.54
C ALA A 783 -26.84 26.38 28.64
N THR A 784 -27.99 26.77 28.09
CA THR A 784 -28.63 26.03 26.99
C THR A 784 -27.82 26.25 25.72
N LEU A 785 -27.42 25.16 25.08
CA LEU A 785 -26.74 25.17 23.79
C LEU A 785 -27.80 25.21 22.69
N GLY A 786 -27.46 25.79 21.53
CA GLY A 786 -28.31 25.68 20.35
C GLY A 786 -28.20 24.28 19.74
N ARG A 787 -28.30 24.17 18.42
CA ARG A 787 -28.26 22.85 17.76
C ARG A 787 -26.91 22.21 17.95
N CYS A 788 -26.91 20.95 18.38
CA CYS A 788 -25.72 20.15 18.60
C CYS A 788 -25.77 18.89 17.75
N ARG A 789 -24.63 18.53 17.15
CA ARG A 789 -24.46 17.26 16.45
C ARG A 789 -23.26 16.50 16.97
N SER A 790 -23.40 15.18 17.00
CA SER A 790 -22.26 14.27 17.21
C SER A 790 -21.68 13.88 15.86
N PHE A 791 -20.36 13.93 15.77
CA PHE A 791 -19.56 13.57 14.60
C PHE A 791 -18.65 12.39 14.97
N PRO A 792 -18.85 11.22 14.32
CA PRO A 792 -17.93 10.11 14.46
C PRO A 792 -16.60 10.38 13.75
N ALA A 793 -15.66 9.44 13.81
CA ALA A 793 -14.43 9.50 13.01
C ALA A 793 -14.71 9.76 11.52
N GLY A 794 -13.90 10.61 10.90
CA GLY A 794 -14.02 11.06 9.52
C GLY A 794 -13.90 12.57 9.35
N GLU A 795 -13.85 13.03 8.10
CA GLU A 795 -13.94 14.45 7.76
C GLU A 795 -15.40 14.83 7.47
N HIS A 796 -15.86 15.91 8.10
CA HIS A 796 -17.23 16.37 8.06
C HIS A 796 -17.25 17.82 7.59
N ASN A 797 -17.69 18.00 6.34
CA ASN A 797 -17.95 19.33 5.82
C ASN A 797 -19.25 19.87 6.45
N LEU A 798 -19.13 20.99 7.15
CA LEU A 798 -20.26 21.68 7.76
C LEU A 798 -20.90 22.69 6.79
N ALA A 799 -20.28 22.95 5.63
CA ALA A 799 -20.77 23.90 4.64
C ALA A 799 -22.23 23.65 4.26
N GLY A 800 -23.06 24.69 4.37
CA GLY A 800 -24.51 24.62 4.09
C GLY A 800 -25.33 23.85 5.12
N THR A 801 -24.74 23.44 6.26
CA THR A 801 -25.47 22.94 7.42
C THR A 801 -25.81 24.07 8.39
N ASP A 802 -26.58 23.76 9.42
CA ASP A 802 -26.89 24.67 10.53
C ASP A 802 -25.73 24.89 11.51
N LEU A 803 -24.61 24.18 11.32
CA LEU A 803 -23.37 24.35 12.07
C LEU A 803 -22.28 25.07 11.24
N ASP A 804 -22.55 25.37 9.96
CA ASP A 804 -21.66 26.13 9.09
C ASP A 804 -21.41 27.52 9.68
N ASP A 805 -20.14 27.85 9.95
CA ASP A 805 -19.74 29.14 10.54
C ASP A 805 -20.56 29.48 11.81
N ALA A 806 -20.93 28.46 12.57
CA ALA A 806 -21.77 28.62 13.76
C ALA A 806 -21.27 27.82 14.97
N VAL A 807 -20.22 27.00 14.82
CA VAL A 807 -19.66 26.24 15.95
C VAL A 807 -19.01 27.18 16.96
N SER A 808 -19.58 27.20 18.17
CA SER A 808 -19.09 28.01 19.29
C SER A 808 -18.73 27.17 20.51
N LEU A 809 -19.11 25.90 20.52
CA LEU A 809 -18.65 24.90 21.47
C LEU A 809 -18.28 23.64 20.72
N LEU A 810 -17.05 23.16 20.96
CA LEU A 810 -16.55 21.91 20.43
C LEU A 810 -16.12 21.04 21.60
N ALA A 811 -16.63 19.82 21.65
CA ALA A 811 -16.31 18.88 22.70
C ALA A 811 -15.74 17.61 22.09
N VAL A 812 -14.53 17.23 22.49
CA VAL A 812 -13.73 16.15 21.91
C VAL A 812 -13.56 15.04 22.93
N TYR A 813 -13.86 13.80 22.56
CA TYR A 813 -13.86 12.68 23.49
C TYR A 813 -13.36 11.38 22.87
N ALA A 814 -12.78 10.53 23.71
CA ALA A 814 -12.44 9.15 23.39
C ALA A 814 -13.25 8.22 24.31
N GLY A 815 -14.28 7.53 23.77
CA GLY A 815 -15.12 6.56 24.50
C GLY A 815 -15.57 6.99 25.91
N PRO A 816 -16.07 6.06 26.75
CA PRO A 816 -16.26 6.29 28.17
C PRO A 816 -14.94 6.08 28.93
N GLY A 817 -14.38 7.13 29.54
CA GLY A 817 -13.16 7.05 30.34
C GLY A 817 -13.40 6.88 31.84
N THR A 818 -12.30 6.81 32.59
CA THR A 818 -12.28 6.63 34.05
C THR A 818 -11.98 7.95 34.77
N GLY A 819 -12.43 8.09 36.03
CA GLY A 819 -12.26 9.31 36.84
C GLY A 819 -13.57 9.89 37.39
N GLU A 820 -13.45 10.92 38.23
CA GLU A 820 -14.59 11.60 38.88
C GLU A 820 -14.80 13.01 38.30
N GLY A 821 -14.99 13.11 36.99
CA GLY A 821 -15.20 14.39 36.30
C GLY A 821 -16.60 14.98 36.50
N ALA A 822 -17.62 14.12 36.48
CA ALA A 822 -18.99 14.49 36.79
C ALA A 822 -19.75 13.35 37.48
N LYS A 823 -20.83 13.69 38.19
CA LYS A 823 -21.73 12.73 38.83
C LYS A 823 -23.17 13.15 38.63
N ALA A 824 -23.97 12.31 37.98
CA ALA A 824 -25.40 12.55 37.75
C ALA A 824 -26.26 11.77 38.74
N TYR A 825 -27.43 12.30 39.07
CA TYR A 825 -28.34 11.75 40.07
C TYR A 825 -29.78 11.73 39.55
N GLN A 826 -30.58 10.78 40.03
CA GLN A 826 -32.02 10.63 39.73
C GLN A 826 -32.94 11.51 40.59
N ASP A 827 -32.37 12.32 41.49
CA ASP A 827 -33.09 13.19 42.41
C ASP A 827 -32.49 14.60 42.43
N ARG A 828 -33.21 15.57 43.01
CA ARG A 828 -32.87 17.00 42.93
C ARG A 828 -31.90 17.48 44.01
N ASP A 829 -31.67 16.70 45.05
CA ASP A 829 -30.86 17.07 46.22
C ASP A 829 -29.45 16.46 46.20
N LEU A 830 -29.04 15.83 45.10
CA LEU A 830 -27.71 15.23 44.89
C LEU A 830 -27.40 14.09 45.88
N GLN A 831 -28.40 13.35 46.36
CA GLN A 831 -28.24 12.34 47.42
C GLN A 831 -28.64 10.91 47.01
N GLY A 832 -29.43 10.74 45.97
CA GLY A 832 -30.02 9.47 45.56
C GLY A 832 -29.16 8.64 44.61
N SER A 833 -29.83 7.77 43.84
CA SER A 833 -29.16 6.88 42.89
C SER A 833 -28.34 7.68 41.89
N SER A 834 -27.06 7.33 41.76
CA SER A 834 -26.09 8.10 41.00
C SER A 834 -25.05 7.24 40.29
N SER A 835 -24.49 7.82 39.23
CA SER A 835 -23.40 7.30 38.41
C SER A 835 -22.31 8.37 38.31
N THR A 836 -21.06 7.96 38.33
CA THR A 836 -19.89 8.85 38.23
C THR A 836 -19.22 8.64 36.88
N TYR A 837 -18.73 9.71 36.28
CA TYR A 837 -18.26 9.78 34.90
C TYR A 837 -16.89 10.46 34.85
N GLY A 838 -15.94 9.80 34.17
CA GLY A 838 -14.62 10.34 33.84
C GLY A 838 -14.62 11.11 32.52
N SER A 839 -13.45 11.32 31.92
CA SER A 839 -13.37 11.95 30.60
C SER A 839 -13.95 11.03 29.53
N GLY A 840 -14.99 11.45 28.83
CA GLY A 840 -15.60 10.60 27.81
C GLY A 840 -17.00 11.01 27.36
N LEU A 841 -17.51 10.26 26.39
CA LEU A 841 -18.88 10.33 25.89
C LEU A 841 -19.66 9.10 26.41
N TYR A 842 -20.77 9.34 27.08
CA TYR A 842 -21.62 8.31 27.69
C TYR A 842 -23.01 8.37 27.06
N GLU A 843 -23.40 7.31 26.37
CA GLU A 843 -24.68 7.22 25.67
C GLU A 843 -25.62 6.18 26.31
N ALA A 844 -26.88 6.58 26.50
CA ALA A 844 -27.94 5.68 26.92
C ALA A 844 -28.18 4.53 25.93
N ALA A 845 -28.07 4.80 24.62
CA ALA A 845 -28.21 3.79 23.57
C ALA A 845 -27.17 2.66 23.67
N LEU A 846 -26.08 2.88 24.42
CA LEU A 846 -25.02 1.92 24.68
C LEU A 846 -24.99 1.45 26.16
N ASP A 847 -26.04 1.76 26.93
CA ASP A 847 -26.16 1.47 28.37
C ASP A 847 -25.02 2.06 29.24
N GLN A 848 -24.44 3.19 28.82
CA GLN A 848 -23.26 3.78 29.46
C GLN A 848 -23.60 4.80 30.57
N LEU A 849 -24.89 5.14 30.76
CA LEU A 849 -25.31 6.02 31.85
C LEU A 849 -25.37 5.31 33.21
N GLY A 850 -25.20 3.99 33.25
CA GLY A 850 -25.14 3.21 34.48
C GLY A 850 -26.42 3.29 35.32
N LYS A 851 -26.27 3.40 36.65
CA LYS A 851 -27.39 3.40 37.61
C LYS A 851 -28.37 4.57 37.45
N VAL A 852 -27.92 5.68 36.87
CA VAL A 852 -28.79 6.81 36.53
C VAL A 852 -29.74 6.40 35.42
N GLY A 853 -29.24 5.73 34.37
CA GLY A 853 -30.08 5.23 33.27
C GLY A 853 -30.60 6.32 32.34
N ASN A 854 -31.23 5.89 31.24
CA ASN A 854 -31.74 6.77 30.20
C ASN A 854 -32.94 7.60 30.68
N ASP A 855 -32.95 8.91 30.41
CA ASP A 855 -34.10 9.79 30.68
C ASP A 855 -34.52 9.76 32.18
N LYS A 856 -33.50 9.83 33.05
CA LYS A 856 -33.67 9.82 34.52
C LYS A 856 -32.78 10.81 35.27
N ALA A 857 -31.83 11.47 34.60
CA ALA A 857 -30.96 12.42 35.29
C ALA A 857 -31.72 13.72 35.60
N THR A 858 -31.73 14.09 36.88
CA THR A 858 -32.48 15.24 37.41
C THR A 858 -31.53 16.32 37.97
N SER A 859 -30.37 15.91 38.50
CA SER A 859 -29.31 16.80 38.99
C SER A 859 -27.91 16.31 38.62
N LEU A 860 -26.93 17.22 38.61
CA LEU A 860 -25.56 16.97 38.16
C LEU A 860 -24.55 17.69 39.06
N ARG A 861 -23.46 17.02 39.41
CA ARG A 861 -22.26 17.63 40.02
C ARG A 861 -21.10 17.53 39.05
N VAL A 862 -20.43 18.65 38.77
CA VAL A 862 -19.24 18.71 37.91
C VAL A 862 -18.03 19.12 38.75
N THR A 863 -16.99 18.31 38.73
CA THR A 863 -15.80 18.47 39.58
C THR A 863 -14.99 19.71 39.19
N PRO A 864 -14.33 20.41 40.14
CA PRO A 864 -13.41 21.50 39.81
C PRO A 864 -12.39 21.11 38.73
N GLY A 865 -12.27 21.93 37.69
CA GLY A 865 -11.40 21.66 36.56
C GLY A 865 -12.01 20.81 35.44
N TRP A 866 -13.31 20.45 35.55
CA TRP A 866 -14.04 19.68 34.55
C TRP A 866 -15.23 20.45 33.97
N ARG A 867 -15.71 19.98 32.83
CA ARG A 867 -16.88 20.51 32.10
C ARG A 867 -17.72 19.35 31.61
N ALA A 868 -19.03 19.55 31.50
CA ALA A 868 -19.94 18.56 30.96
C ALA A 868 -20.96 19.15 29.97
N VAL A 869 -21.39 18.34 29.01
CA VAL A 869 -22.47 18.61 28.07
C VAL A 869 -23.50 17.49 28.18
N GLY A 870 -24.73 17.80 28.55
CA GLY A 870 -25.84 16.84 28.60
C GLY A 870 -26.83 17.11 27.47
N CYS A 871 -27.27 16.06 26.76
CA CYS A 871 -28.18 16.16 25.62
C CYS A 871 -29.37 15.20 25.70
N GLU A 872 -30.48 15.59 25.06
CA GLU A 872 -31.75 14.86 25.06
C GLU A 872 -31.73 13.59 24.19
N GLN A 873 -30.88 13.54 23.17
CA GLN A 873 -30.77 12.37 22.29
C GLN A 873 -29.38 11.76 22.32
N SER A 874 -29.30 10.47 22.03
CA SER A 874 -28.05 9.75 21.78
C SER A 874 -28.15 8.99 20.46
N SER A 875 -27.00 8.71 19.86
CA SER A 875 -26.92 8.14 18.52
C SER A 875 -26.89 6.61 18.56
N GLY A 876 -26.13 6.02 19.48
CA GLY A 876 -25.82 4.58 19.52
C GLY A 876 -25.27 4.00 18.19
N LYS A 877 -24.93 4.85 17.22
CA LYS A 877 -24.64 4.51 15.82
C LYS A 877 -23.46 5.36 15.35
N ASN A 878 -22.58 4.78 14.54
CA ASN A 878 -21.41 5.47 13.98
C ASN A 878 -21.78 6.37 12.78
N THR A 879 -22.70 7.30 12.98
CA THR A 879 -23.22 8.24 11.97
C THR A 879 -23.37 9.62 12.58
N VAL A 880 -23.38 10.69 11.76
CA VAL A 880 -23.71 12.03 12.25
C VAL A 880 -25.16 12.07 12.71
N VAL A 881 -25.40 12.54 13.95
CA VAL A 881 -26.74 12.58 14.55
C VAL A 881 -26.99 13.92 15.24
N ASP A 882 -28.22 14.42 15.09
CA ASP A 882 -28.75 15.56 15.85
C ASP A 882 -29.02 15.12 17.29
N LEU A 883 -28.43 15.82 18.26
CA LEU A 883 -28.49 15.46 19.67
C LEU A 883 -29.71 16.07 20.40
N GLY A 884 -30.58 16.78 19.67
CA GLY A 884 -31.71 17.48 20.23
C GLY A 884 -31.27 18.65 21.10
N LEU A 885 -31.98 18.86 22.21
CA LEU A 885 -31.65 19.92 23.15
C LEU A 885 -30.43 19.52 23.99
N CYS A 886 -29.46 20.42 24.12
CA CYS A 886 -28.26 20.20 24.93
C CYS A 886 -28.00 21.36 25.90
N ARG A 887 -27.32 21.06 27.02
CA ARG A 887 -26.84 22.06 27.99
C ARG A 887 -25.39 21.84 28.33
N TYR A 888 -24.69 22.95 28.51
CA TYR A 888 -23.37 23.02 29.11
C TYR A 888 -23.46 23.18 30.63
N PHE A 889 -22.54 22.53 31.33
CA PHE A 889 -22.35 22.58 32.77
C PHE A 889 -20.87 22.80 33.08
N GLY A 890 -20.54 23.96 33.65
CA GLY A 890 -19.22 24.24 34.23
C GLY A 890 -19.03 23.56 35.59
N PRO A 891 -17.89 23.76 36.27
CA PRO A 891 -17.67 23.20 37.61
C PRO A 891 -18.71 23.68 38.63
N GLY A 892 -19.31 22.77 39.40
CA GLY A 892 -20.27 23.11 40.45
C GLY A 892 -21.37 22.07 40.68
N ASP A 893 -22.25 22.39 41.62
CA ASP A 893 -23.42 21.60 41.99
C ASP A 893 -24.68 22.15 41.33
N TYR A 894 -25.34 21.32 40.53
CA TYR A 894 -26.58 21.64 39.82
C TYR A 894 -27.71 20.77 40.36
N PRO A 895 -28.43 21.22 41.41
CA PRO A 895 -29.57 20.48 41.99
C PRO A 895 -30.76 20.34 41.01
N PHE A 896 -30.67 20.96 39.84
CA PHE A 896 -31.63 20.83 38.77
C PHE A 896 -30.94 21.06 37.42
N VAL A 897 -30.98 20.07 36.53
CA VAL A 897 -30.34 20.17 35.19
C VAL A 897 -31.07 21.13 34.26
N GLY A 898 -32.30 21.53 34.59
CA GLY A 898 -33.16 22.41 33.79
C GLY A 898 -34.47 21.75 33.40
N ALA A 899 -35.56 22.51 33.27
CA ALA A 899 -36.88 21.96 32.95
C ALA A 899 -36.95 21.30 31.56
N ASP A 900 -36.07 21.74 30.66
CA ASP A 900 -35.84 21.27 29.30
C ASP A 900 -35.10 19.93 29.24
N LEU A 901 -34.18 19.65 30.16
CA LEU A 901 -33.39 18.39 30.22
C LEU A 901 -33.75 17.47 31.39
N ASN A 902 -34.63 17.88 32.28
CA ASN A 902 -35.01 17.10 33.45
C ASN A 902 -35.62 15.76 33.02
N ASP A 903 -35.01 14.66 33.48
CA ASP A 903 -35.43 13.29 33.16
C ASP A 903 -35.42 13.02 31.65
N LYS A 904 -34.52 13.67 30.92
CA LYS A 904 -34.39 13.58 29.45
C LYS A 904 -32.96 13.39 28.96
N ILE A 905 -31.96 13.37 29.86
CA ILE A 905 -30.57 13.21 29.43
C ILE A 905 -30.37 11.77 28.93
N SER A 906 -30.12 11.66 27.63
CA SER A 906 -29.79 10.43 26.92
C SER A 906 -28.30 10.34 26.56
N MET A 907 -27.58 11.47 26.55
CA MET A 907 -26.14 11.54 26.28
C MET A 907 -25.48 12.50 27.25
N LEU A 908 -24.37 12.09 27.85
CA LEU A 908 -23.55 12.93 28.72
C LEU A 908 -22.10 12.89 28.24
N ALA A 909 -21.54 14.04 27.94
CA ALA A 909 -20.15 14.18 27.53
C ALA A 909 -19.39 14.96 28.61
N VAL A 910 -18.29 14.42 29.12
CA VAL A 910 -17.56 14.94 30.29
C VAL A 910 -16.09 15.06 29.92
N GLY A 911 -15.48 16.22 30.14
CA GLY A 911 -14.09 16.44 29.76
C GLY A 911 -13.37 17.41 30.69
N PRO A 912 -12.04 17.28 30.81
CA PRO A 912 -11.25 18.23 31.58
C PRO A 912 -11.30 19.61 30.92
N ARG A 913 -11.05 20.64 31.73
CA ARG A 913 -10.82 21.99 31.21
C ARG A 913 -9.51 21.98 30.39
N PRO A 914 -9.53 22.50 29.15
CA PRO A 914 -8.33 22.56 28.33
C PRO A 914 -7.22 23.38 28.98
N GLN A 915 -5.99 22.86 28.94
CA GLN A 915 -4.78 23.61 29.26
C GLN A 915 -4.41 24.48 28.05
N VAL A 916 -5.16 25.57 27.81
CA VAL A 916 -4.78 26.50 26.74
C VAL A 916 -3.49 27.19 27.19
N ALA A 917 -2.39 26.95 26.47
CA ALA A 917 -1.11 27.58 26.75
C ALA A 917 -1.31 29.10 26.85
N ALA A 918 -1.12 29.66 28.05
CA ALA A 918 -1.10 31.09 28.26
C ALA A 918 0.13 31.63 27.51
N LYS A 919 -0.08 32.21 26.33
CA LYS A 919 0.94 33.06 25.70
C LYS A 919 1.00 34.37 26.50
N GLY A 920 2.08 34.53 27.26
CA GLY A 920 2.60 35.85 27.64
C GLY A 920 3.25 36.53 26.44
#